data_AF-A0A4U2YUI1-F1
#
_entry.id   AF-A0A4U2YUI1-F1
#
_cell.length_a   1.000
_cell.length_b   1.000
_cell.length_c   1.000
_cell.angle_alpha   90.00
_cell.angle_beta   90.00
_cell.angle_gamma   90.00
#
_symmetry.space_group_name_H-M   'P 1'
#
loop_
_entity.id
_entity.type
_entity.pdbx_description
1 polymer ?
#
loop_
_entity_poly.entity_id
_entity_poly.type
_entity_poly.pdbx_seq_one_letter_code
_entity_poly.pdbx_strand_id
1 'polypeptide(L)'
;MKLLKKSLVLVLVTFLFFSFLYPNESNAVTKSYVKDTNNKEEINDKGTDPKPEELYEGKWVDLKLRDNLGIKMLDEPRHPNSANDAMNLIMNPPVEHTGWSAKVYGCEQFSRWEFAGYDKNGNPKYDEVRWTEWVDGPYLNTDDKNKEFDAALYNDQIKEHYQDNSRHPETAGIDFTGARGTVWGSGFFYSIYQEDARTWPCSAGAQSYFYNNNDILMEGRVQIPEPDPTDSIEAPNRDAEGSAKGHAFWELRRYDEKARSGIYIESDFKIAGDHYATRKPKHKVSVDGKAVEQSESITMEIPDAMPLKGKSLSYEFSYEYTNFYKDIYTCTDSKDGHCYSWTFVERIPDWSKVKTFTLSDSIKMDHSQQDTVKAVTMDEILAKKWVVGRKDTYSPSKKSKVYHEKYSRAEGNEWKNEVKLKTQTTLPMTPGKLLYSVELPSEAHKDGNFYPLLKKQSTGTFKAAELDESLQDEFAEGVQLQQKVMDDKGTSGEQRQFEGEFVSDLFFTTSGTGFMSGYKYAKQVQEAIVNGQSLPSFEQVVREGSAKGEADFASFTNGVPFKDDWVFTESEEDLEKLQRYALPISPYSELQPKETYKNKLELVDMGLSDLRFMFDQSFSFEHFLFGSGYDDAWIIEQPESRFPVEQYETVELTYEQVQALKEADRTRPQNKMHNFRFVDRTFPDKVKEIRGAQ
;
A
#
# COMPACT_ATOMS: atom_id res chain seq x y z
N MET A 1 -4.15 66.25 47.46
CA MET A 1 -3.16 67.30 47.81
C MET A 1 -1.96 66.65 48.47
N LYS A 2 -0.82 66.67 47.76
CA LYS A 2 0.57 66.64 48.23
C LYS A 2 1.09 65.38 48.97
N LEU A 3 1.93 64.55 48.33
CA LEU A 3 3.39 64.70 48.06
C LEU A 3 4.11 63.68 48.99
N LEU A 4 5.19 62.96 48.70
CA LEU A 4 6.28 62.91 47.70
C LEU A 4 6.76 61.43 47.73
N LYS A 5 7.01 60.73 46.60
CA LYS A 5 8.32 60.61 45.89
C LYS A 5 9.47 60.10 46.79
N LYS A 6 10.44 59.29 46.38
CA LYS A 6 10.86 58.59 45.14
C LYS A 6 12.19 57.90 45.55
N SER A 7 12.54 56.79 44.88
CA SER A 7 13.90 56.36 44.43
C SER A 7 13.81 54.86 44.12
N LEU A 8 13.75 54.34 42.89
CA LEU A 8 14.45 54.60 41.61
C LEU A 8 15.94 54.22 41.62
N VAL A 9 16.25 52.98 41.21
CA VAL A 9 17.37 52.55 40.32
C VAL A 9 16.93 51.18 39.74
N LEU A 10 16.37 51.07 38.51
CA LEU A 10 17.05 50.94 37.20
C LEU A 10 17.93 49.66 37.14
N VAL A 11 17.61 48.64 36.32
CA VAL A 11 18.21 48.47 34.98
C VAL A 11 17.49 47.35 34.20
N LEU A 12 16.95 47.73 33.03
CA LEU A 12 16.90 47.05 31.71
C LEU A 12 16.25 45.63 31.59
N VAL A 13 15.39 45.29 30.61
CA VAL A 13 15.25 45.70 29.19
C VAL A 13 13.88 45.16 28.71
N THR A 14 12.93 46.00 28.25
CA THR A 14 12.56 46.24 26.82
C THR A 14 11.52 45.22 26.31
N PHE A 15 10.39 45.49 25.66
CA PHE A 15 9.60 46.66 25.26
C PHE A 15 8.29 46.07 24.65
N LEU A 16 7.16 46.80 24.79
CA LEU A 16 5.92 46.80 23.97
C LEU A 16 5.07 45.51 23.85
N PHE A 17 3.78 45.46 24.22
CA PHE A 17 2.58 46.27 23.87
C PHE A 17 2.14 46.22 22.38
N PHE A 18 0.94 45.63 22.21
CA PHE A 18 -0.14 45.89 21.26
C PHE A 18 -0.13 45.28 19.84
N SER A 19 -1.07 44.32 19.70
CA SER A 19 -2.10 44.21 18.66
C SER A 19 -1.66 44.18 17.21
N PHE A 20 -1.90 43.04 16.54
CA PHE A 20 -2.54 42.97 15.21
C PHE A 20 -2.70 41.50 14.77
N LEU A 21 -3.87 41.22 14.16
CA LEU A 21 -4.10 40.30 13.04
C LEU A 21 -3.99 38.79 13.23
N TYR A 22 -5.04 38.13 12.73
CA TYR A 22 -5.05 36.77 12.18
C TYR A 22 -3.69 36.32 11.59
N PRO A 23 -3.34 35.04 11.82
CA PRO A 23 -3.31 34.06 10.74
C PRO A 23 -4.16 32.84 11.16
N ASN A 24 -5.12 32.32 10.40
CA ASN A 24 -5.00 31.69 9.09
C ASN A 24 -3.63 31.05 8.82
N GLU A 25 -3.29 30.01 9.59
CA GLU A 25 -2.43 28.93 9.10
C GLU A 25 -2.91 27.57 9.62
N SER A 26 -3.61 26.86 8.74
CA SER A 26 -3.74 25.42 8.73
C SER A 26 -2.38 24.77 8.45
N ASN A 27 -1.53 24.65 9.47
CA ASN A 27 -0.34 23.81 9.41
C ASN A 27 -0.53 22.63 10.37
N ALA A 28 -1.47 21.74 10.00
CA ALA A 28 -1.44 20.36 10.47
C ALA A 28 -0.12 19.76 9.98
N VAL A 29 0.80 19.54 10.90
CA VAL A 29 2.10 18.93 10.67
C VAL A 29 1.88 17.50 10.20
N THR A 30 1.79 17.28 8.89
CA THR A 30 2.00 15.97 8.26
C THR A 30 3.44 15.57 8.58
N LYS A 31 3.63 14.67 9.54
CA LYS A 31 4.93 13.98 9.72
C LYS A 31 5.12 12.99 8.59
N SER A 32 5.50 13.47 7.40
CA SER A 32 6.02 12.61 6.34
C SER A 32 7.51 12.38 6.61
N TYR A 33 7.88 11.17 7.01
CA TYR A 33 9.28 10.75 6.97
C TYR A 33 9.64 10.45 5.51
N VAL A 34 10.10 11.46 4.78
CA VAL A 34 10.73 11.26 3.47
C VAL A 34 12.12 10.69 3.74
N LYS A 35 12.21 9.36 3.74
CA LYS A 35 13.47 8.64 3.75
C LYS A 35 13.85 8.43 2.30
N ASP A 36 14.70 9.31 1.79
CA ASP A 36 15.23 9.22 0.43
C ASP A 36 16.27 8.07 0.42
N THR A 37 15.79 6.85 0.18
CA THR A 37 16.66 5.67 0.04
C THR A 37 16.79 5.31 -1.42
N ASN A 38 17.97 5.62 -1.96
CA ASN A 38 18.62 5.09 -3.17
C ASN A 38 17.75 4.19 -4.07
N ASN A 39 17.51 4.69 -5.29
CA ASN A 39 17.14 3.92 -6.49
C ASN A 39 18.04 2.69 -6.66
N LYS A 40 17.73 1.59 -5.98
CA LYS A 40 18.40 0.31 -6.22
C LYS A 40 17.78 -0.32 -7.46
N GLU A 41 18.63 -0.54 -8.44
CA GLU A 41 18.37 -1.41 -9.56
C GLU A 41 18.36 -2.85 -9.03
N GLU A 42 17.29 -3.59 -9.31
CA GLU A 42 17.17 -5.00 -8.99
C GLU A 42 17.30 -5.80 -10.29
N ILE A 43 18.38 -6.58 -10.39
CA ILE A 43 18.64 -7.51 -11.49
C ILE A 43 18.28 -8.91 -11.02
N ASN A 44 17.41 -9.58 -11.76
CA ASN A 44 16.91 -10.91 -11.47
C ASN A 44 17.51 -11.90 -12.48
N ASP A 45 18.82 -12.11 -12.39
CA ASP A 45 19.56 -13.03 -13.24
C ASP A 45 19.17 -14.48 -12.89
N LYS A 46 18.62 -15.20 -13.86
CA LYS A 46 18.19 -16.60 -13.66
C LYS A 46 19.21 -17.53 -14.29
N GLY A 47 19.42 -18.70 -13.70
CA GLY A 47 20.28 -19.74 -14.29
C GLY A 47 19.79 -20.28 -15.65
N THR A 48 18.58 -19.90 -16.08
CA THR A 48 18.03 -20.16 -17.42
C THR A 48 18.40 -19.10 -18.45
N ASP A 49 18.93 -17.95 -18.03
CA ASP A 49 19.39 -16.91 -18.93
C ASP A 49 20.63 -17.44 -19.69
N PRO A 50 20.73 -17.23 -21.01
CA PRO A 50 21.86 -17.72 -21.81
C PRO A 50 23.19 -17.27 -21.20
N LYS A 51 24.16 -18.18 -21.10
CA LYS A 51 25.51 -17.80 -20.64
C LYS A 51 26.19 -16.92 -21.69
N PRO A 52 26.90 -15.86 -21.29
CA PRO A 52 27.69 -15.09 -22.23
C PRO A 52 28.81 -15.96 -22.81
N GLU A 53 29.12 -15.77 -24.08
CA GLU A 53 30.35 -16.28 -24.66
C GLU A 53 31.51 -15.51 -24.01
N GLU A 54 32.43 -16.21 -23.35
CA GLU A 54 33.50 -15.54 -22.58
C GLU A 54 34.52 -14.84 -23.50
N LEU A 55 34.66 -15.33 -24.73
CA LEU A 55 35.63 -14.87 -25.71
C LEU A 55 35.06 -15.01 -27.13
N TYR A 56 35.00 -13.90 -27.85
CA TYR A 56 34.81 -13.90 -29.30
C TYR A 56 36.16 -13.66 -29.96
N GLU A 57 36.69 -14.68 -30.63
CA GLU A 57 37.88 -14.56 -31.46
C GLU A 57 37.50 -14.42 -32.92
N GLY A 58 38.16 -13.50 -33.60
CA GLY A 58 37.94 -13.26 -35.01
C GLY A 58 38.21 -14.49 -35.83
N LYS A 59 37.27 -14.77 -36.73
CA LYS A 59 37.30 -15.95 -37.57
C LYS A 59 38.59 -15.98 -38.38
N TRP A 60 39.29 -17.11 -38.31
CA TRP A 60 40.39 -17.40 -39.21
C TRP A 60 39.86 -18.03 -40.49
N VAL A 61 40.16 -17.42 -41.63
CA VAL A 61 39.83 -17.91 -42.96
C VAL A 61 41.11 -18.37 -43.64
N ASP A 62 41.11 -19.63 -44.09
CA ASP A 62 42.17 -20.18 -44.92
C ASP A 62 41.96 -19.70 -46.36
N LEU A 63 42.91 -18.97 -46.91
CA LEU A 63 42.94 -18.54 -48.30
C LEU A 63 43.63 -19.60 -49.14
N LYS A 64 42.90 -20.17 -50.10
CA LYS A 64 43.43 -21.12 -51.09
C LYS A 64 43.20 -20.58 -52.49
N LEU A 65 44.20 -19.90 -53.04
CA LEU A 65 44.23 -19.58 -54.45
C LEU A 65 44.64 -20.85 -55.21
N ARG A 66 43.67 -21.66 -55.66
CA ARG A 66 43.93 -22.74 -56.62
C ARG A 66 43.57 -22.30 -58.03
N ASP A 67 44.46 -22.71 -58.92
CA ASP A 67 44.38 -22.69 -60.38
C ASP A 67 44.44 -21.29 -61.05
N ASN A 68 45.54 -21.08 -61.78
CA ASN A 68 45.73 -20.11 -62.86
C ASN A 68 45.81 -18.61 -62.50
N LEU A 69 45.95 -18.25 -61.23
CA LEU A 69 46.03 -16.85 -60.77
C LEU A 69 47.22 -16.60 -59.83
N GLY A 70 48.38 -17.19 -60.13
CA GLY A 70 49.63 -16.48 -59.81
C GLY A 70 49.59 -15.11 -60.52
N ILE A 71 50.28 -14.11 -59.98
CA ILE A 71 50.36 -12.74 -60.53
C ILE A 71 50.29 -12.82 -62.06
N LYS A 72 49.24 -12.22 -62.64
CA LYS A 72 48.92 -12.32 -64.07
C LYS A 72 50.22 -12.09 -64.85
N MET A 73 50.69 -13.13 -65.54
CA MET A 73 51.92 -13.04 -66.33
C MET A 73 51.75 -11.84 -67.25
N LEU A 74 52.63 -10.84 -67.13
CA LEU A 74 52.61 -9.72 -68.06
C LEU A 74 52.92 -10.21 -69.49
N ASP A 75 53.63 -11.34 -69.63
CA ASP A 75 53.84 -12.10 -70.86
C ASP A 75 53.98 -13.62 -70.57
N GLU A 76 53.38 -14.50 -71.39
CA GLU A 76 53.57 -15.96 -71.29
C GLU A 76 55.05 -16.35 -71.54
N PRO A 77 55.64 -17.31 -70.79
CA PRO A 77 57.00 -17.75 -71.01
C PRO A 77 57.11 -18.36 -72.40
N ARG A 78 58.04 -17.82 -73.21
CA ARG A 78 58.28 -18.32 -74.57
C ARG A 78 58.74 -19.76 -74.50
N HIS A 79 58.00 -20.66 -75.16
CA HIS A 79 58.49 -22.01 -75.40
C HIS A 79 59.69 -21.95 -76.37
N PRO A 80 60.90 -22.31 -75.93
CA PRO A 80 62.05 -22.38 -76.82
C PRO A 80 61.81 -23.46 -77.88
N ASN A 81 62.15 -23.16 -79.13
CA ASN A 81 61.96 -24.09 -80.25
C ASN A 81 63.22 -24.95 -80.51
N SER A 82 64.30 -24.71 -79.77
CA SER A 82 65.56 -25.44 -79.87
C SER A 82 66.34 -25.43 -78.54
N ALA A 83 67.30 -26.35 -78.39
CA ALA A 83 68.18 -26.39 -77.23
C ALA A 83 69.01 -25.09 -77.07
N ASN A 84 69.40 -24.45 -78.18
CA ASN A 84 70.07 -23.15 -78.15
C ASN A 84 69.14 -22.03 -77.69
N ASP A 85 67.86 -22.06 -78.06
CA ASP A 85 66.87 -21.09 -77.57
C ASP A 85 66.64 -21.27 -76.06
N ALA A 86 66.57 -22.52 -75.59
CA ALA A 86 66.44 -22.85 -74.17
C ALA A 86 67.66 -22.37 -73.38
N MET A 87 68.86 -22.62 -73.90
CA MET A 87 70.10 -22.14 -73.28
C MET A 87 70.22 -20.61 -73.31
N ASN A 88 69.77 -19.94 -74.38
CA ASN A 88 69.75 -18.48 -74.44
C ASN A 88 68.78 -17.86 -73.43
N LEU A 89 67.62 -18.48 -73.21
CA LEU A 89 66.66 -18.09 -72.16
C LEU A 89 67.26 -18.22 -70.76
N ILE A 90 68.10 -19.24 -70.55
CA ILE A 90 68.81 -19.46 -69.28
C ILE A 90 69.97 -18.47 -69.09
N MET A 91 70.70 -18.15 -70.16
CA MET A 91 71.87 -17.26 -70.09
C MET A 91 71.50 -15.78 -70.08
N ASN A 92 70.33 -15.41 -70.60
CA ASN A 92 69.82 -14.04 -70.62
C ASN A 92 68.41 -14.00 -70.00
N PRO A 93 68.32 -14.00 -68.66
CA PRO A 93 67.04 -14.09 -68.01
C PRO A 93 66.19 -12.83 -68.22
N PRO A 94 64.85 -12.98 -68.24
CA PRO A 94 63.95 -11.84 -68.33
C PRO A 94 64.08 -10.95 -67.08
N VAL A 95 64.19 -9.63 -67.29
CA VAL A 95 64.61 -8.64 -66.28
C VAL A 95 63.48 -8.26 -65.30
N GLU A 96 62.25 -8.68 -65.58
CA GLU A 96 61.04 -8.22 -64.85
C GLU A 96 60.48 -9.23 -63.83
N HIS A 97 61.07 -10.41 -63.68
CA HIS A 97 60.57 -11.44 -62.75
C HIS A 97 61.32 -11.46 -61.42
N THR A 98 60.58 -11.63 -60.32
CA THR A 98 61.14 -11.82 -58.98
C THR A 98 61.56 -13.28 -58.78
N GLY A 99 62.77 -13.60 -59.24
CA GLY A 99 63.47 -14.85 -58.95
C GLY A 99 63.10 -16.02 -59.88
N TRP A 100 64.10 -16.60 -60.55
CA TRP A 100 63.95 -17.79 -61.37
C TRP A 100 65.08 -18.78 -61.09
N SER A 101 64.81 -20.06 -61.32
CA SER A 101 65.85 -21.09 -61.37
C SER A 101 65.66 -22.00 -62.58
N ALA A 102 66.78 -22.41 -63.17
CA ALA A 102 66.83 -23.35 -64.27
C ALA A 102 67.73 -24.53 -63.93
N LYS A 103 67.29 -25.73 -64.32
CA LYS A 103 68.06 -26.96 -64.17
C LYS A 103 68.21 -27.68 -65.50
N VAL A 104 69.45 -28.06 -65.81
CA VAL A 104 69.79 -28.85 -67.01
C VAL A 104 70.04 -30.29 -66.57
N TYR A 105 69.46 -31.24 -67.30
CA TYR A 105 69.75 -32.67 -67.14
C TYR A 105 70.42 -33.20 -68.40
N GLY A 106 71.47 -34.02 -68.27
CA GLY A 106 72.14 -34.69 -69.38
C GLY A 106 71.94 -36.21 -69.31
N CYS A 107 71.74 -36.88 -70.44
CA CYS A 107 71.65 -38.33 -70.48
C CYS A 107 73.04 -38.96 -70.69
N GLU A 108 73.52 -39.73 -69.70
CA GLU A 108 74.81 -40.43 -69.76
C GLU A 108 74.61 -41.94 -69.95
N GLN A 109 75.53 -42.57 -70.70
CA GLN A 109 75.55 -44.03 -70.87
C GLN A 109 76.57 -44.65 -69.91
N PHE A 110 76.09 -45.58 -69.10
CA PHE A 110 76.90 -46.36 -68.18
C PHE A 110 77.09 -47.77 -68.72
N SER A 111 78.29 -48.32 -68.54
CA SER A 111 78.62 -49.70 -68.86
C SER A 111 79.32 -50.36 -67.69
N ARG A 112 78.95 -51.60 -67.34
CA ARG A 112 79.72 -52.41 -66.38
C ARG A 112 79.90 -53.82 -66.90
N TRP A 113 81.05 -54.42 -66.62
CA TRP A 113 81.34 -55.81 -66.92
C TRP A 113 80.80 -56.69 -65.81
N GLU A 114 79.80 -57.50 -66.11
CA GLU A 114 79.20 -58.45 -65.17
C GLU A 114 79.75 -59.85 -65.41
N PHE A 115 79.97 -60.60 -64.34
CA PHE A 115 80.48 -61.97 -64.43
C PHE A 115 79.45 -62.87 -65.12
N ALA A 116 79.81 -63.42 -66.28
CA ALA A 116 78.95 -64.20 -67.17
C ALA A 116 79.27 -65.71 -67.15
N GLY A 117 80.04 -66.17 -66.17
CA GLY A 117 80.41 -67.58 -65.97
C GLY A 117 81.90 -67.84 -66.15
N TYR A 118 82.30 -69.11 -66.26
CA TYR A 118 83.67 -69.49 -66.61
C TYR A 118 83.69 -70.11 -68.01
N ASP A 119 84.76 -69.89 -68.76
CA ASP A 119 85.00 -70.59 -70.02
C ASP A 119 85.32 -72.08 -69.78
N LYS A 120 85.41 -72.85 -70.86
CA LYS A 120 85.67 -74.30 -70.81
C LYS A 120 87.01 -74.70 -70.16
N ASN A 121 87.91 -73.74 -69.96
CA ASN A 121 89.21 -73.94 -69.30
C ASN A 121 89.18 -73.48 -67.84
N GLY A 122 88.03 -73.03 -67.33
CA GLY A 122 87.85 -72.56 -65.96
C GLY A 122 88.27 -71.10 -65.74
N ASN A 123 88.42 -70.29 -66.80
CA ASN A 123 88.72 -68.86 -66.65
C ASN A 123 87.43 -68.01 -66.59
N PRO A 124 87.34 -66.99 -65.72
CA PRO A 124 86.20 -66.08 -65.67
C PRO A 124 85.88 -65.44 -67.03
N LYS A 125 84.62 -65.48 -67.45
CA LYS A 125 84.04 -64.72 -68.56
C LYS A 125 83.18 -63.61 -67.99
N TYR A 126 83.27 -62.42 -68.58
CA TYR A 126 82.41 -61.28 -68.24
C TYR A 126 81.69 -60.78 -69.50
N ASP A 127 80.43 -60.41 -69.38
CA ASP A 127 79.64 -59.77 -70.44
C ASP A 127 79.41 -58.29 -70.05
N GLU A 128 79.39 -57.40 -71.03
CA GLU A 128 79.19 -55.97 -70.80
C GLU A 128 77.68 -55.64 -70.80
N VAL A 129 77.17 -55.08 -69.71
CA VAL A 129 75.80 -54.56 -69.62
C VAL A 129 75.83 -53.04 -69.71
N ARG A 130 75.03 -52.46 -70.61
CA ARG A 130 74.93 -51.00 -70.82
C ARG A 130 73.52 -50.49 -70.52
N TRP A 131 73.41 -49.34 -69.83
CA TRP A 131 72.15 -48.61 -69.63
C TRP A 131 72.39 -47.09 -69.70
N THR A 132 71.32 -46.30 -69.82
CA THR A 132 71.37 -44.83 -69.81
C THR A 132 70.51 -44.27 -68.69
N GLU A 133 70.96 -43.17 -68.08
CA GLU A 133 70.27 -42.47 -66.98
C GLU A 133 70.41 -40.95 -67.13
N TRP A 134 69.41 -40.20 -66.66
CA TRP A 134 69.46 -38.75 -66.58
C TRP A 134 70.31 -38.33 -65.37
N VAL A 135 71.41 -37.62 -65.62
CA VAL A 135 72.32 -37.12 -64.60
C VAL A 135 72.14 -35.61 -64.46
N ASP A 136 72.20 -35.11 -63.22
CA ASP A 136 72.08 -33.70 -62.88
C ASP A 136 73.23 -32.88 -63.51
N GLY A 137 72.86 -31.87 -64.31
CA GLY A 137 73.78 -30.84 -64.80
C GLY A 137 73.85 -29.62 -63.86
N PRO A 138 74.55 -28.54 -64.27
CA PRO A 138 74.72 -27.34 -63.46
C PRO A 138 73.39 -26.66 -63.13
N TYR A 139 73.24 -26.26 -61.87
CA TYR A 139 72.08 -25.53 -61.36
C TYR A 139 72.32 -24.03 -61.49
N LEU A 140 71.41 -23.31 -62.15
CA LEU A 140 71.49 -21.86 -62.31
C LEU A 140 70.29 -21.23 -61.60
N ASN A 141 70.56 -20.41 -60.59
CA ASN A 141 69.54 -19.72 -59.80
C ASN A 141 69.93 -18.25 -59.63
N THR A 142 68.94 -17.35 -59.72
CA THR A 142 69.10 -15.99 -59.18
C THR A 142 68.68 -15.99 -57.73
N ASP A 143 69.59 -15.69 -56.82
CA ASP A 143 69.32 -15.49 -55.38
C ASP A 143 68.55 -14.18 -55.09
N ASP A 144 67.55 -13.84 -55.90
CA ASP A 144 66.69 -12.68 -55.65
C ASP A 144 65.51 -13.08 -54.77
N LYS A 145 65.77 -13.23 -53.48
CA LYS A 145 64.72 -13.36 -52.45
C LYS A 145 64.21 -12.02 -51.91
N ASN A 146 64.73 -10.85 -52.31
CA ASN A 146 64.47 -9.60 -51.59
C ASN A 146 64.21 -8.38 -52.49
N LYS A 147 63.08 -8.33 -53.18
CA LYS A 147 62.47 -7.02 -53.54
C LYS A 147 61.26 -6.81 -52.63
N GLU A 148 61.21 -5.69 -51.92
CA GLU A 148 60.07 -5.31 -51.08
C GLU A 148 58.80 -5.28 -51.94
N PHE A 149 57.83 -6.10 -51.55
CA PHE A 149 56.54 -6.25 -52.21
C PHE A 149 55.57 -5.19 -51.68
N ASP A 150 54.80 -4.54 -52.55
CA ASP A 150 53.81 -3.54 -52.14
C ASP A 150 52.54 -4.22 -51.60
N ALA A 151 52.43 -4.26 -50.27
CA ALA A 151 51.32 -4.87 -49.55
C ALA A 151 49.95 -4.22 -49.86
N ALA A 152 49.92 -2.96 -50.32
CA ALA A 152 48.66 -2.28 -50.63
C ALA A 152 48.03 -2.84 -51.92
N LEU A 153 48.84 -3.04 -52.96
CA LEU A 153 48.40 -3.60 -54.24
C LEU A 153 47.86 -5.04 -54.07
N TYR A 154 48.43 -5.80 -53.13
CA TYR A 154 48.04 -7.16 -52.82
C TYR A 154 46.70 -7.26 -52.08
N ASN A 155 46.50 -6.39 -51.07
CA ASN A 155 45.23 -6.31 -50.36
C ASN A 155 44.07 -5.97 -51.31
N ASP A 156 44.31 -5.14 -52.33
CA ASP A 156 43.29 -4.81 -53.32
C ASP A 156 42.98 -5.98 -54.28
N GLN A 157 43.97 -6.81 -54.61
CA GLN A 157 43.76 -8.03 -55.41
C GLN A 157 43.02 -9.14 -54.65
N ILE A 158 43.30 -9.31 -53.35
CA ILE A 158 42.52 -10.22 -52.48
C ILE A 158 41.07 -9.76 -52.41
N LYS A 159 40.84 -8.45 -52.21
CA LYS A 159 39.48 -7.88 -52.21
C LYS A 159 38.77 -8.17 -53.54
N GLU A 160 39.41 -7.89 -54.67
CA GLU A 160 38.82 -8.13 -55.99
C GLU A 160 38.46 -9.62 -56.22
N HIS A 161 39.30 -10.55 -55.76
CA HIS A 161 39.09 -11.99 -55.99
C HIS A 161 38.04 -12.61 -55.07
N TYR A 162 38.03 -12.26 -53.78
CA TYR A 162 37.15 -12.88 -52.78
C TYR A 162 35.86 -12.08 -52.49
N GLN A 163 35.72 -10.85 -52.99
CA GLN A 163 34.43 -10.11 -52.97
C GLN A 163 33.48 -10.50 -54.12
N ASP A 164 33.96 -11.20 -55.16
CA ASP A 164 33.07 -11.80 -56.18
C ASP A 164 32.38 -13.05 -55.60
N ASN A 165 31.26 -12.81 -54.92
CA ASN A 165 30.41 -13.81 -54.26
C ASN A 165 29.98 -14.98 -55.17
N SER A 166 30.14 -14.86 -56.49
CA SER A 166 29.78 -15.92 -57.44
C SER A 166 30.83 -17.03 -57.60
N ARG A 167 32.09 -16.78 -57.22
CA ARG A 167 33.21 -17.73 -57.39
C ARG A 167 33.62 -18.45 -56.11
N HIS A 168 33.42 -17.80 -54.95
CA HIS A 168 33.81 -18.31 -53.63
C HIS A 168 32.67 -18.11 -52.61
N PRO A 169 31.63 -18.95 -52.63
CA PRO A 169 30.48 -18.82 -51.73
C PRO A 169 30.86 -18.91 -50.24
N GLU A 170 31.99 -19.53 -49.90
CA GLU A 170 32.53 -19.62 -48.54
C GLU A 170 33.09 -18.32 -47.97
N THR A 171 33.42 -17.34 -48.83
CA THR A 171 33.87 -15.99 -48.43
C THR A 171 32.83 -14.91 -48.71
N ALA A 172 31.64 -15.29 -49.15
CA ALA A 172 30.60 -14.34 -49.53
C ALA A 172 30.12 -13.51 -48.33
N GLY A 173 30.12 -12.18 -48.49
CA GLY A 173 29.69 -11.24 -47.44
C GLY A 173 30.72 -10.96 -46.34
N ILE A 174 31.94 -11.49 -46.45
CA ILE A 174 33.04 -11.21 -45.53
C ILE A 174 33.66 -9.85 -45.86
N ASP A 175 33.72 -8.95 -44.87
CA ASP A 175 34.47 -7.71 -44.98
C ASP A 175 35.95 -7.95 -44.63
N PHE A 176 36.81 -7.94 -45.63
CA PHE A 176 38.26 -8.07 -45.46
C PHE A 176 38.94 -6.75 -45.07
N THR A 177 38.18 -5.67 -44.85
CA THR A 177 38.71 -4.37 -44.42
C THR A 177 39.33 -4.51 -43.03
N GLY A 178 40.67 -4.46 -42.98
CA GLY A 178 41.42 -4.67 -41.76
C GLY A 178 41.74 -6.12 -41.43
N ALA A 179 41.64 -7.08 -42.36
CA ALA A 179 42.12 -8.45 -42.11
C ALA A 179 43.65 -8.48 -41.89
N ARG A 180 44.12 -9.37 -41.01
CA ARG A 180 45.56 -9.57 -40.74
C ARG A 180 45.94 -11.04 -40.85
N GLY A 181 47.16 -11.36 -41.27
CA GLY A 181 47.57 -12.75 -41.40
C GLY A 181 48.94 -12.93 -42.02
N THR A 182 49.28 -14.20 -42.21
CA THR A 182 50.53 -14.62 -42.84
C THR A 182 50.23 -15.43 -44.09
N VAL A 183 51.04 -15.21 -45.13
CA VAL A 183 50.94 -15.88 -46.42
C VAL A 183 52.27 -16.56 -46.71
N TRP A 184 52.24 -17.76 -47.29
CA TRP A 184 53.42 -18.53 -47.63
C TRP A 184 53.32 -19.11 -49.03
N GLY A 185 54.48 -19.23 -49.67
CA GLY A 185 54.63 -19.72 -51.03
C GLY A 185 55.14 -21.14 -51.15
N SER A 186 54.59 -21.93 -52.08
CA SER A 186 55.17 -23.21 -52.53
C SER A 186 55.69 -23.11 -53.97
N GLY A 187 56.91 -23.56 -54.22
CA GLY A 187 57.53 -23.56 -55.56
C GLY A 187 57.32 -24.88 -56.31
N PHE A 188 56.95 -24.81 -57.59
CA PHE A 188 56.78 -25.98 -58.48
C PHE A 188 57.63 -25.81 -59.75
N PHE A 189 58.39 -26.85 -60.14
CA PHE A 189 59.21 -26.85 -61.36
C PHE A 189 58.41 -27.46 -62.53
N TYR A 190 58.50 -26.87 -63.73
CA TYR A 190 57.93 -27.44 -64.96
C TYR A 190 58.97 -27.46 -66.10
N SER A 191 58.86 -28.42 -67.02
CA SER A 191 59.77 -28.54 -68.17
C SER A 191 59.40 -27.53 -69.25
N ILE A 192 60.38 -26.79 -69.77
CA ILE A 192 60.18 -25.79 -70.84
C ILE A 192 60.76 -26.20 -72.19
N TYR A 193 61.69 -27.16 -72.20
CA TYR A 193 62.22 -27.78 -73.42
C TYR A 193 62.63 -29.24 -73.16
N GLN A 194 62.21 -30.13 -74.05
CA GLN A 194 62.60 -31.54 -74.07
C GLN A 194 62.74 -32.02 -75.50
N GLU A 195 63.89 -32.62 -75.83
CA GLU A 195 64.06 -33.26 -77.12
C GLU A 195 63.51 -34.70 -77.12
N ASP A 196 63.53 -35.44 -76.00
CA ASP A 196 62.89 -36.77 -75.90
C ASP A 196 62.81 -37.39 -74.47
N ALA A 197 62.15 -36.75 -73.48
CA ALA A 197 62.11 -37.30 -72.10
C ALA A 197 60.88 -38.17 -71.77
N ARG A 198 60.05 -38.53 -72.77
CA ARG A 198 58.89 -39.41 -72.55
C ARG A 198 59.22 -40.90 -72.65
N THR A 199 60.41 -41.25 -73.11
CA THR A 199 60.89 -42.63 -73.22
C THR A 199 61.98 -42.90 -72.19
N TRP A 200 61.70 -43.78 -71.24
CA TRP A 200 62.73 -44.44 -70.44
C TRP A 200 63.11 -45.73 -71.17
N PRO A 201 64.40 -45.99 -71.46
CA PRO A 201 65.60 -45.22 -71.12
C PRO A 201 65.94 -44.09 -72.12
N CYS A 202 66.65 -43.05 -71.66
CA CYS A 202 66.98 -41.85 -72.43
C CYS A 202 68.07 -42.09 -73.51
N SER A 203 68.12 -41.24 -74.53
CA SER A 203 69.14 -41.29 -75.59
C SER A 203 70.43 -40.61 -75.13
N ALA A 204 71.58 -41.30 -75.18
CA ALA A 204 72.87 -40.77 -74.76
C ALA A 204 73.18 -39.44 -75.47
N GLY A 205 73.48 -38.39 -74.68
CA GLY A 205 73.73 -37.02 -75.17
C GLY A 205 72.50 -36.10 -75.20
N ALA A 206 71.28 -36.60 -74.91
CA ALA A 206 70.09 -35.75 -74.80
C ALA A 206 70.15 -34.78 -73.61
N GLN A 207 69.53 -33.61 -73.76
CA GLN A 207 69.41 -32.58 -72.70
C GLN A 207 67.94 -32.21 -72.44
N SER A 208 67.61 -31.95 -71.16
CA SER A 208 66.30 -31.45 -70.74
C SER A 208 66.47 -30.21 -69.88
N TYR A 209 65.64 -29.18 -70.13
CA TYR A 209 65.69 -27.91 -69.41
C TYR A 209 64.39 -27.70 -68.62
N PHE A 210 64.55 -27.46 -67.33
CA PHE A 210 63.46 -27.16 -66.41
C PHE A 210 63.51 -25.68 -66.02
N TYR A 211 62.33 -25.08 -65.94
CA TYR A 211 62.13 -23.72 -65.51
C TYR A 211 61.28 -23.73 -64.25
N ASN A 212 61.72 -22.98 -63.24
CA ASN A 212 60.90 -22.65 -62.10
C ASN A 212 60.77 -21.14 -62.06
N ASN A 213 59.56 -20.69 -62.35
CA ASN A 213 59.14 -19.37 -62.03
C ASN A 213 58.76 -19.39 -60.55
N ASN A 214 59.43 -18.62 -59.70
CA ASN A 214 59.05 -18.55 -58.29
C ASN A 214 57.71 -17.81 -58.10
N ASP A 215 56.93 -17.54 -59.14
CA ASP A 215 55.60 -16.95 -59.07
C ASP A 215 54.63 -17.88 -58.31
N ILE A 216 54.21 -17.37 -57.16
CA ILE A 216 53.94 -18.14 -55.94
C ILE A 216 52.51 -18.72 -55.92
N LEU A 217 52.37 -20.03 -55.66
CA LEU A 217 51.14 -20.60 -55.07
C LEU A 217 51.06 -20.09 -53.62
N MET A 218 50.28 -19.03 -53.39
CA MET A 218 50.11 -18.42 -52.07
C MET A 218 48.95 -19.07 -51.33
N GLU A 219 49.28 -19.82 -50.28
CA GLU A 219 48.33 -20.23 -49.25
C GLU A 219 48.53 -19.32 -48.05
N GLY A 220 47.44 -18.83 -47.47
CA GLY A 220 47.51 -17.91 -46.34
C GLY A 220 46.38 -18.15 -45.35
N ARG A 221 46.55 -17.64 -44.13
CA ARG A 221 45.47 -17.62 -43.14
C ARG A 221 45.28 -16.20 -42.66
N VAL A 222 44.08 -15.67 -42.84
CA VAL A 222 43.73 -14.31 -42.41
C VAL A 222 42.72 -14.36 -41.28
N GLN A 223 42.99 -13.62 -40.22
CA GLN A 223 42.06 -13.32 -39.16
C GLN A 223 41.29 -12.06 -39.52
N ILE A 224 39.98 -12.12 -39.37
CA ILE A 224 39.06 -11.05 -39.77
C ILE A 224 38.66 -10.28 -38.51
N PRO A 225 38.59 -8.95 -38.55
CA PRO A 225 38.06 -8.16 -37.44
C PRO A 225 36.63 -8.60 -37.11
N GLU A 226 36.32 -8.74 -35.83
CA GLU A 226 34.94 -8.96 -35.39
C GLU A 226 34.32 -7.61 -35.01
N PRO A 227 33.10 -7.32 -35.50
CA PRO A 227 32.34 -6.20 -34.97
C PRO A 227 32.11 -6.40 -33.47
N ASP A 228 31.86 -5.30 -32.76
CA ASP A 228 31.50 -5.34 -31.34
C ASP A 228 30.29 -6.27 -31.14
N PRO A 229 30.45 -7.40 -30.41
CA PRO A 229 29.39 -8.37 -30.19
C PRO A 229 28.39 -7.91 -29.11
N THR A 230 28.52 -6.70 -28.56
CA THR A 230 27.56 -6.14 -27.60
C THR A 230 26.21 -5.87 -28.27
N ASP A 231 25.33 -6.86 -28.15
CA ASP A 231 23.96 -6.82 -28.63
C ASP A 231 22.93 -6.85 -27.49
N SER A 232 21.73 -6.35 -27.81
CA SER A 232 20.58 -6.35 -26.90
C SER A 232 19.77 -7.63 -27.06
N ILE A 233 19.78 -8.46 -26.01
CA ILE A 233 19.18 -9.80 -25.99
C ILE A 233 17.95 -9.81 -25.09
N GLU A 234 16.84 -10.44 -25.53
CA GLU A 234 15.65 -10.63 -24.69
C GLU A 234 15.85 -11.83 -23.77
N ALA A 235 15.70 -11.63 -22.46
CA ALA A 235 15.73 -12.69 -21.47
C ALA A 235 14.52 -13.62 -21.66
N PRO A 236 14.73 -14.94 -21.79
CA PRO A 236 13.65 -15.89 -22.01
C PRO A 236 12.78 -16.07 -20.76
N ASN A 237 11.53 -16.49 -20.97
CA ASN A 237 10.58 -16.84 -19.90
C ASN A 237 10.30 -15.74 -18.88
N ARG A 238 10.27 -14.47 -19.33
CA ARG A 238 9.89 -13.31 -18.50
C ARG A 238 8.45 -12.88 -18.77
N ASP A 239 7.84 -12.21 -17.81
CA ASP A 239 6.51 -11.65 -17.98
C ASP A 239 6.55 -10.49 -18.98
N ALA A 240 5.71 -10.58 -20.02
CA ALA A 240 5.66 -9.58 -21.09
C ALA A 240 5.14 -8.21 -20.61
N GLU A 241 4.20 -8.24 -19.66
CA GLU A 241 3.53 -7.08 -19.07
C GLU A 241 3.90 -6.93 -17.60
N GLY A 242 3.98 -5.68 -17.14
CA GLY A 242 4.16 -5.38 -15.73
C GLY A 242 2.95 -5.75 -14.90
N SER A 243 3.17 -6.05 -13.62
CA SER A 243 2.09 -6.30 -12.66
C SER A 243 2.51 -5.91 -11.26
N ALA A 244 1.51 -5.59 -10.42
CA ALA A 244 1.72 -5.26 -9.02
C ALA A 244 0.76 -6.02 -8.12
N LYS A 245 1.21 -6.31 -6.90
CA LYS A 245 0.41 -6.88 -5.83
C LYS A 245 0.50 -6.00 -4.58
N GLY A 246 -0.57 -5.90 -3.83
CA GLY A 246 -0.60 -5.05 -2.64
C GLY A 246 -1.98 -4.48 -2.36
N HIS A 247 -2.04 -3.39 -1.60
CA HIS A 247 -3.29 -2.75 -1.22
C HIS A 247 -3.15 -1.23 -1.10
N ALA A 248 -4.29 -0.57 -1.24
CA ALA A 248 -4.50 0.77 -0.75
C ALA A 248 -5.77 0.80 0.09
N PHE A 249 -5.76 1.55 1.20
CA PHE A 249 -6.96 1.76 1.99
C PHE A 249 -6.97 3.10 2.69
N TRP A 250 -8.15 3.47 3.14
CA TRP A 250 -8.35 4.48 4.17
C TRP A 250 -9.26 3.93 5.26
N GLU A 251 -9.10 4.44 6.47
CA GLU A 251 -9.97 4.16 7.61
C GLU A 251 -10.11 5.36 8.53
N LEU A 252 -11.22 5.46 9.24
CA LEU A 252 -11.33 6.34 10.39
C LEU A 252 -10.44 5.81 11.51
N ARG A 253 -9.74 6.72 12.19
CA ARG A 253 -8.89 6.36 13.32
C ARG A 253 -8.95 7.44 14.39
N ARG A 254 -9.05 7.01 15.65
CA ARG A 254 -8.96 7.92 16.80
C ARG A 254 -7.52 8.05 17.26
N TYR A 255 -6.90 9.19 16.95
CA TYR A 255 -5.52 9.49 17.36
C TYR A 255 -5.42 10.10 18.76
N ASP A 256 -6.46 10.82 19.18
CA ASP A 256 -6.58 11.47 20.48
C ASP A 256 -7.96 11.15 21.06
N GLU A 257 -8.00 10.69 22.31
CA GLU A 257 -9.23 10.38 23.03
C GLU A 257 -10.15 11.61 23.21
N LYS A 258 -9.62 12.82 23.08
CA LYS A 258 -10.38 14.08 23.23
C LYS A 258 -10.83 14.68 21.90
N ALA A 259 -10.35 14.16 20.78
CA ALA A 259 -10.64 14.68 19.46
C ALA A 259 -11.43 13.68 18.61
N ARG A 260 -12.11 14.20 17.60
CA ARG A 260 -12.82 13.41 16.61
C ARG A 260 -11.85 12.50 15.87
N SER A 261 -12.38 11.44 15.26
CA SER A 261 -11.57 10.56 14.40
C SER A 261 -10.97 11.32 13.22
N GLY A 262 -9.70 11.02 12.92
CA GLY A 262 -9.04 11.40 11.68
C GLY A 262 -9.11 10.29 10.64
N ILE A 263 -8.37 10.44 9.54
CA ILE A 263 -8.22 9.44 8.48
C ILE A 263 -6.79 8.89 8.50
N TYR A 264 -6.69 7.56 8.59
CA TYR A 264 -5.47 6.83 8.31
C TYR A 264 -5.50 6.30 6.88
N ILE A 265 -4.43 6.50 6.13
CA ILE A 265 -4.28 6.01 4.76
C ILE A 265 -3.01 5.18 4.67
N GLU A 266 -3.10 4.08 3.93
CA GLU A 266 -1.96 3.25 3.58
C GLU A 266 -2.03 2.85 2.12
N SER A 267 -0.88 2.86 1.44
CA SER A 267 -0.69 2.36 0.08
C SER A 267 0.62 1.58 0.03
N ASP A 268 0.53 0.26 0.03
CA ASP A 268 1.66 -0.67 -0.06
C ASP A 268 1.46 -1.59 -1.27
N PHE A 269 2.31 -1.41 -2.27
CA PHE A 269 2.33 -2.21 -3.50
C PHE A 269 3.76 -2.68 -3.79
N LYS A 270 3.86 -3.87 -4.35
CA LYS A 270 5.12 -4.51 -4.71
C LYS A 270 5.04 -5.02 -6.13
N ILE A 271 6.19 -5.03 -6.80
CA ILE A 271 6.33 -5.63 -8.13
C ILE A 271 5.95 -7.11 -8.02
N ALA A 272 5.03 -7.55 -8.88
CA ALA A 272 4.58 -8.93 -8.95
C ALA A 272 5.07 -9.66 -10.21
N GLY A 273 5.46 -8.90 -11.25
CA GLY A 273 5.95 -9.45 -12.51
C GLY A 273 7.40 -9.93 -12.44
N ASP A 274 7.68 -11.04 -13.10
CA ASP A 274 9.02 -11.58 -13.29
C ASP A 274 9.71 -10.91 -14.49
N HIS A 275 10.45 -9.84 -14.19
CA HIS A 275 11.23 -9.10 -15.18
C HIS A 275 12.72 -9.40 -15.04
N TYR A 276 13.49 -9.14 -16.11
CA TYR A 276 14.95 -9.28 -16.05
C TYR A 276 15.57 -8.25 -15.10
N ALA A 277 15.19 -6.97 -15.24
CA ALA A 277 15.60 -5.93 -14.31
C ALA A 277 14.48 -4.92 -14.06
N THR A 278 14.43 -4.37 -12.84
CA THR A 278 13.47 -3.34 -12.44
C THR A 278 14.17 -2.20 -11.69
N ARG A 279 13.60 -0.99 -11.77
CA ARG A 279 14.10 0.18 -11.04
C ARG A 279 13.00 1.23 -10.83
N LYS A 280 13.32 2.21 -9.98
CA LYS A 280 12.48 3.37 -9.65
C LYS A 280 11.04 2.99 -9.26
N PRO A 281 10.83 2.05 -8.31
CA PRO A 281 9.50 1.87 -7.75
C PRO A 281 9.04 3.19 -7.13
N LYS A 282 7.77 3.53 -7.34
CA LYS A 282 7.21 4.80 -6.90
C LYS A 282 5.75 4.65 -6.54
N HIS A 283 5.44 4.95 -5.29
CA HIS A 283 4.09 5.14 -4.79
C HIS A 283 3.74 6.62 -4.87
N LYS A 284 2.48 6.88 -5.21
CA LYS A 284 1.91 8.22 -5.15
C LYS A 284 0.52 8.12 -4.57
N VAL A 285 0.25 8.94 -3.57
CA VAL A 285 -1.07 9.08 -2.96
C VAL A 285 -1.49 10.54 -3.04
N SER A 286 -2.72 10.81 -3.47
CA SER A 286 -3.29 12.14 -3.47
C SER A 286 -4.65 12.20 -2.80
N VAL A 287 -4.80 13.19 -1.91
CA VAL A 287 -6.01 13.49 -1.17
C VAL A 287 -6.16 15.00 -1.09
N ASP A 288 -7.32 15.51 -1.52
CA ASP A 288 -7.68 16.92 -1.40
C ASP A 288 -6.61 17.92 -1.94
N GLY A 289 -6.07 17.62 -3.12
CA GLY A 289 -5.05 18.45 -3.77
C GLY A 289 -3.64 18.34 -3.16
N LYS A 290 -3.46 17.62 -2.04
CA LYS A 290 -2.15 17.24 -1.52
C LYS A 290 -1.74 15.92 -2.16
N ALA A 291 -0.49 15.82 -2.59
CA ALA A 291 0.08 14.59 -3.12
C ALA A 291 1.39 14.28 -2.39
N VAL A 292 1.54 13.02 -2.00
CA VAL A 292 2.78 12.46 -1.44
C VAL A 292 3.27 11.42 -2.42
N GLU A 293 4.58 11.43 -2.66
CA GLU A 293 5.25 10.54 -3.59
C GLU A 293 6.56 10.08 -2.99
N GLN A 294 6.83 8.77 -3.02
CA GLN A 294 8.07 8.18 -2.51
C GLN A 294 8.25 6.74 -3.05
N SER A 295 9.43 6.16 -2.87
CA SER A 295 9.74 4.82 -3.37
C SER A 295 9.14 3.68 -2.56
N GLU A 296 8.97 3.89 -1.26
CA GLU A 296 8.43 2.91 -0.31
C GLU A 296 6.92 3.09 -0.11
N SER A 297 6.28 2.12 0.55
CA SER A 297 4.86 2.21 0.95
C SER A 297 4.54 3.56 1.62
N ILE A 298 3.41 4.17 1.28
CA ILE A 298 2.98 5.44 1.86
C ILE A 298 2.02 5.17 3.00
N THR A 299 2.27 5.81 4.15
CA THR A 299 1.28 5.94 5.23
C THR A 299 1.04 7.43 5.50
N MET A 300 -0.22 7.80 5.75
CA MET A 300 -0.59 9.16 6.10
C MET A 300 -1.60 9.17 7.23
N GLU A 301 -1.38 10.06 8.20
CA GLU A 301 -2.30 10.34 9.28
C GLU A 301 -2.84 11.76 9.11
N ILE A 302 -4.16 11.88 8.93
CA ILE A 302 -4.84 13.16 8.75
C ILE A 302 -5.75 13.36 9.97
N PRO A 303 -5.40 14.26 10.90
CA PRO A 303 -6.09 14.36 12.20
C PRO A 303 -7.59 14.68 12.14
N ASP A 304 -8.06 15.38 11.08
CA ASP A 304 -9.46 15.73 10.90
C ASP A 304 -10.00 15.09 9.62
N ALA A 305 -10.97 14.18 9.78
CA ALA A 305 -11.60 13.48 8.66
C ALA A 305 -12.67 14.33 7.94
N MET A 306 -13.27 15.32 8.61
CA MET A 306 -14.42 16.05 8.08
C MET A 306 -14.17 16.74 6.73
N PRO A 307 -13.03 17.42 6.49
CA PRO A 307 -12.73 18.03 5.19
C PRO A 307 -12.61 17.02 4.05
N LEU A 308 -12.43 15.73 4.35
CA LEU A 308 -12.23 14.66 3.37
C LEU A 308 -13.51 13.89 3.05
N LYS A 309 -14.60 14.16 3.78
CA LYS A 309 -15.87 13.50 3.60
C LYS A 309 -16.39 13.64 2.17
N GLY A 310 -16.65 12.50 1.53
CA GLY A 310 -17.12 12.40 0.15
C GLY A 310 -16.06 12.62 -0.93
N LYS A 311 -14.82 12.99 -0.57
CA LYS A 311 -13.67 13.09 -1.49
C LYS A 311 -13.14 11.68 -1.80
N SER A 312 -12.15 11.59 -2.68
CA SER A 312 -11.48 10.33 -3.02
C SER A 312 -10.01 10.36 -2.65
N LEU A 313 -9.54 9.25 -2.10
CA LEU A 313 -8.14 8.86 -2.05
C LEU A 313 -7.76 8.37 -3.43
N SER A 314 -6.87 9.08 -4.14
CA SER A 314 -6.25 8.57 -5.36
C SER A 314 -4.93 7.92 -5.01
N TYR A 315 -4.63 6.75 -5.57
CA TYR A 315 -3.37 6.07 -5.34
C TYR A 315 -2.81 5.54 -6.67
N GLU A 316 -1.49 5.53 -6.77
CA GLU A 316 -0.76 5.09 -7.94
C GLU A 316 0.52 4.36 -7.51
N PHE A 317 0.86 3.30 -8.23
CA PHE A 317 2.13 2.60 -8.11
C PHE A 317 2.73 2.40 -9.49
N SER A 318 3.99 2.78 -9.66
CA SER A 318 4.71 2.67 -10.93
C SER A 318 6.12 2.16 -10.74
N TYR A 319 6.66 1.51 -11.77
CA TYR A 319 8.06 1.11 -11.83
C TYR A 319 8.52 0.98 -13.29
N GLU A 320 9.82 1.12 -13.53
CA GLU A 320 10.45 0.85 -14.81
C GLU A 320 10.96 -0.60 -14.83
N TYR A 321 10.79 -1.30 -15.95
CA TYR A 321 11.34 -2.63 -16.15
C TYR A 321 11.87 -2.82 -17.56
N THR A 322 12.80 -3.76 -17.70
CA THR A 322 13.24 -4.28 -18.99
C THR A 322 13.34 -5.79 -18.90
N ASN A 323 13.01 -6.46 -20.00
CA ASN A 323 13.27 -7.89 -20.18
C ASN A 323 14.50 -8.11 -21.08
N PHE A 324 15.27 -7.06 -21.35
CA PHE A 324 16.44 -7.11 -22.22
C PHE A 324 17.73 -6.83 -21.43
N TYR A 325 18.83 -7.43 -21.86
CA TYR A 325 20.17 -7.21 -21.34
C TYR A 325 21.19 -7.06 -22.47
N LYS A 326 22.37 -6.55 -22.12
CA LYS A 326 23.54 -6.46 -22.98
C LYS A 326 24.71 -7.17 -22.33
N ASP A 327 25.38 -7.99 -23.11
CA ASP A 327 26.68 -8.54 -22.75
C ASP A 327 27.74 -7.55 -23.22
N ILE A 328 28.42 -6.91 -22.28
CA ILE A 328 29.43 -5.89 -22.57
C ILE A 328 30.76 -6.58 -22.80
N TYR A 329 31.37 -6.28 -23.93
CA TYR A 329 32.66 -6.79 -24.32
C TYR A 329 33.70 -5.69 -24.36
N THR A 330 34.96 -6.03 -24.07
CA THR A 330 36.09 -5.14 -24.28
C THR A 330 37.02 -5.74 -25.32
N CYS A 331 37.52 -4.90 -26.22
CA CYS A 331 38.47 -5.33 -27.21
C CYS A 331 39.82 -5.63 -26.55
N THR A 332 40.23 -6.89 -26.55
CA THR A 332 41.50 -7.35 -25.96
C THR A 332 42.62 -7.47 -26.98
N ASP A 333 42.29 -7.53 -28.27
CA ASP A 333 43.25 -7.55 -29.37
C ASP A 333 42.83 -6.59 -30.48
N SER A 334 43.48 -5.42 -30.54
CA SER A 334 43.24 -4.40 -31.57
C SER A 334 44.49 -4.07 -32.35
N LYS A 335 44.33 -3.79 -33.64
CA LYS A 335 45.39 -3.31 -34.52
C LYS A 335 44.81 -2.42 -35.62
N ASP A 336 45.44 -1.27 -35.84
CA ASP A 336 45.09 -0.32 -36.90
C ASP A 336 43.60 0.12 -36.90
N GLY A 337 43.00 0.22 -35.70
CA GLY A 337 41.60 0.61 -35.53
C GLY A 337 40.57 -0.53 -35.65
N HIS A 338 41.03 -1.75 -35.90
CA HIS A 338 40.20 -2.95 -35.98
C HIS A 338 40.36 -3.85 -34.76
N CYS A 339 39.28 -4.49 -34.28
CA CYS A 339 39.31 -5.43 -33.16
C CYS A 339 39.18 -6.88 -33.65
N TYR A 340 40.00 -7.78 -33.11
CA TYR A 340 40.06 -9.19 -33.51
C TYR A 340 39.72 -10.14 -32.37
N SER A 341 39.73 -9.67 -31.12
CA SER A 341 39.27 -10.47 -29.98
C SER A 341 38.53 -9.59 -28.98
N TRP A 342 37.37 -10.06 -28.56
CA TRP A 342 36.51 -9.43 -27.58
C TRP A 342 36.37 -10.34 -26.37
N THR A 343 36.58 -9.80 -25.17
CA THR A 343 36.43 -10.54 -23.91
C THR A 343 35.25 -9.99 -23.14
N PHE A 344 34.39 -10.89 -22.65
CA PHE A 344 33.25 -10.53 -21.83
C PHE A 344 33.70 -9.81 -20.56
N VAL A 345 33.09 -8.67 -20.27
CA VAL A 345 33.37 -7.86 -19.09
C VAL A 345 32.27 -8.05 -18.07
N GLU A 346 31.04 -7.70 -18.44
CA GLU A 346 29.88 -7.74 -17.57
C GLU A 346 28.58 -7.80 -18.36
N ARG A 347 27.52 -8.29 -17.73
CA ARG A 347 26.16 -8.24 -18.26
C ARG A 347 25.40 -7.13 -17.54
N ILE A 348 24.81 -6.23 -18.31
CA ILE A 348 24.01 -5.12 -17.77
C ILE A 348 22.60 -5.10 -18.37
N PRO A 349 21.58 -4.61 -17.65
CA PRO A 349 20.25 -4.47 -18.23
C PRO A 349 20.21 -3.45 -19.37
N ASP A 350 19.44 -3.74 -20.43
CA ASP A 350 19.25 -2.82 -21.54
C ASP A 350 18.09 -1.86 -21.26
N TRP A 351 18.43 -0.75 -20.61
CA TRP A 351 17.49 0.32 -20.32
C TRP A 351 17.06 1.14 -21.55
N SER A 352 17.65 0.92 -22.74
CA SER A 352 17.17 1.55 -23.97
C SER A 352 15.83 0.97 -24.45
N LYS A 353 15.49 -0.26 -24.01
CA LYS A 353 14.21 -0.94 -24.26
C LYS A 353 13.27 -0.92 -23.05
N VAL A 354 13.41 0.09 -22.20
CA VAL A 354 12.61 0.24 -20.97
C VAL A 354 11.11 0.32 -21.25
N LYS A 355 10.32 -0.33 -20.40
CA LYS A 355 8.87 -0.17 -20.28
C LYS A 355 8.52 0.37 -18.89
N THR A 356 7.42 1.08 -18.79
CA THR A 356 6.88 1.58 -17.52
C THR A 356 5.56 0.92 -17.23
N PHE A 357 5.45 0.31 -16.05
CA PHE A 357 4.18 -0.15 -15.51
C PHE A 357 3.57 0.95 -14.65
N THR A 358 2.25 1.12 -14.70
CA THR A 358 1.53 2.04 -13.82
C THR A 358 0.18 1.44 -13.45
N LEU A 359 -0.03 1.28 -12.15
CA LEU A 359 -1.33 1.00 -11.54
C LEU A 359 -1.86 2.31 -10.96
N SER A 360 -3.09 2.72 -11.30
CA SER A 360 -3.71 3.93 -10.76
C SER A 360 -5.20 3.73 -10.55
N ASP A 361 -5.72 4.15 -9.40
CA ASP A 361 -7.14 4.03 -9.06
C ASP A 361 -7.52 4.99 -7.93
N SER A 362 -8.78 4.94 -7.49
CA SER A 362 -9.27 5.76 -6.39
C SER A 362 -10.29 5.07 -5.49
N ILE A 363 -10.26 5.42 -4.20
CA ILE A 363 -11.17 4.95 -3.16
C ILE A 363 -11.93 6.14 -2.59
N LYS A 364 -13.26 6.11 -2.65
CA LYS A 364 -14.10 7.17 -2.06
C LYS A 364 -14.02 7.15 -0.53
N MET A 365 -13.84 8.30 0.11
CA MET A 365 -13.88 8.51 1.55
C MET A 365 -15.29 8.91 2.00
N ASP A 366 -16.25 7.99 1.89
CA ASP A 366 -17.66 8.21 2.23
C ASP A 366 -18.02 7.83 3.66
N HIS A 367 -17.11 8.12 4.60
CA HIS A 367 -17.34 7.91 6.02
C HIS A 367 -18.55 8.71 6.51
N SER A 368 -19.25 8.19 7.52
CA SER A 368 -20.47 8.81 8.05
C SER A 368 -20.21 9.78 9.21
N GLN A 369 -19.01 10.35 9.30
CA GLN A 369 -18.63 11.12 10.49
C GLN A 369 -19.58 12.29 10.73
N GLN A 370 -20.07 12.41 11.97
CA GLN A 370 -21.06 13.40 12.44
C GLN A 370 -22.41 13.41 11.70
N ASP A 371 -22.74 12.37 10.92
CA ASP A 371 -24.06 12.31 10.29
C ASP A 371 -25.17 12.17 11.32
N THR A 372 -26.30 12.81 11.01
CA THR A 372 -27.53 12.64 11.76
C THR A 372 -28.38 11.54 11.12
N VAL A 373 -28.55 10.44 11.84
CA VAL A 373 -29.42 9.34 11.48
C VAL A 373 -30.77 9.53 12.16
N LYS A 374 -31.75 9.99 11.38
CA LYS A 374 -33.14 10.07 11.82
C LYS A 374 -33.89 8.81 11.44
N ALA A 375 -34.66 8.26 12.36
CA ALA A 375 -35.55 7.12 12.15
C ALA A 375 -36.79 7.27 13.02
N VAL A 376 -37.86 6.51 12.73
CA VAL A 376 -39.04 6.53 13.60
C VAL A 376 -38.76 5.77 14.89
N THR A 377 -38.01 4.67 14.80
CA THR A 377 -37.72 3.78 15.93
C THR A 377 -36.22 3.52 16.08
N MET A 378 -35.78 3.06 17.26
CA MET A 378 -34.39 2.68 17.48
C MET A 378 -33.98 1.50 16.61
N ASP A 379 -34.86 0.51 16.42
CA ASP A 379 -34.53 -0.69 15.64
C ASP A 379 -34.22 -0.37 14.17
N GLU A 380 -34.86 0.65 13.60
CA GLU A 380 -34.51 1.16 12.27
C GLU A 380 -33.11 1.77 12.20
N ILE A 381 -32.61 2.33 13.30
CA ILE A 381 -31.21 2.79 13.42
C ILE A 381 -30.29 1.59 13.53
N LEU A 382 -30.61 0.62 14.39
CA LEU A 382 -29.78 -0.57 14.64
C LEU A 382 -29.69 -1.50 13.42
N ALA A 383 -30.63 -1.42 12.48
CA ALA A 383 -30.56 -2.15 11.21
C ALA A 383 -29.50 -1.58 10.25
N LYS A 384 -28.97 -0.38 10.50
CA LYS A 384 -28.01 0.31 9.62
C LYS A 384 -26.57 -0.06 9.97
N LYS A 385 -25.68 0.23 9.02
CA LYS A 385 -24.23 0.12 9.14
C LYS A 385 -23.60 1.37 8.55
N TRP A 386 -22.51 1.83 9.12
CA TRP A 386 -21.85 3.07 8.72
C TRP A 386 -20.43 2.80 8.25
N VAL A 387 -20.03 3.43 7.15
CA VAL A 387 -18.72 3.18 6.55
C VAL A 387 -17.64 3.83 7.42
N VAL A 388 -16.66 3.04 7.82
CA VAL A 388 -15.49 3.49 8.58
C VAL A 388 -14.18 3.25 7.84
N GLY A 389 -14.20 2.58 6.68
CA GLY A 389 -13.02 2.38 5.86
C GLY A 389 -13.31 1.62 4.57
N ARG A 390 -12.37 1.68 3.64
CA ARG A 390 -12.42 0.92 2.38
C ARG A 390 -11.01 0.49 2.00
N LYS A 391 -10.90 -0.73 1.46
CA LYS A 391 -9.63 -1.33 1.01
C LYS A 391 -9.77 -1.86 -0.39
N ASP A 392 -8.83 -1.52 -1.24
CA ASP A 392 -8.58 -2.17 -2.51
C ASP A 392 -7.35 -3.06 -2.37
N THR A 393 -7.44 -4.31 -2.80
CA THR A 393 -6.35 -5.29 -2.79
C THR A 393 -6.15 -5.86 -4.18
N TYR A 394 -4.90 -5.96 -4.62
CA TYR A 394 -4.51 -6.42 -5.95
C TYR A 394 -3.71 -7.72 -5.84
N SER A 395 -4.21 -8.78 -6.46
CA SER A 395 -3.48 -10.04 -6.63
C SER A 395 -4.12 -10.95 -7.69
N PRO A 396 -3.76 -10.85 -8.97
CA PRO A 396 -3.41 -9.67 -9.76
C PRO A 396 -4.64 -8.81 -10.15
N SER A 397 -5.86 -9.31 -9.91
CA SER A 397 -7.10 -8.55 -10.09
C SER A 397 -7.44 -7.73 -8.85
N LYS A 398 -8.17 -6.62 -9.05
CA LYS A 398 -8.68 -5.77 -7.97
C LYS A 398 -9.81 -6.46 -7.21
N LYS A 399 -9.73 -6.45 -5.89
CA LYS A 399 -10.83 -6.75 -4.96
C LYS A 399 -11.04 -5.57 -4.02
N SER A 400 -12.27 -5.09 -3.94
CA SER A 400 -12.65 -3.99 -3.05
C SER A 400 -13.47 -4.50 -1.87
N LYS A 401 -13.20 -4.00 -0.67
CA LYS A 401 -13.98 -4.28 0.54
C LYS A 401 -14.33 -2.98 1.26
N VAL A 402 -15.57 -2.89 1.73
CA VAL A 402 -16.08 -1.78 2.55
C VAL A 402 -16.21 -2.24 3.99
N TYR A 403 -15.66 -1.45 4.90
CA TYR A 403 -15.59 -1.73 6.33
C TYR A 403 -16.58 -0.84 7.06
N HIS A 404 -17.24 -1.43 8.07
CA HIS A 404 -18.36 -0.78 8.73
C HIS A 404 -18.26 -0.88 10.24
N GLU A 405 -18.79 0.14 10.90
CA GLU A 405 -19.28 0.04 12.27
C GLU A 405 -20.80 -0.17 12.28
N LYS A 406 -21.31 -0.75 13.37
CA LYS A 406 -22.75 -0.97 13.58
C LYS A 406 -23.08 -1.02 15.07
N TYR A 407 -24.36 -0.87 15.36
CA TYR A 407 -24.92 -1.08 16.69
C TYR A 407 -26.00 -2.15 16.63
N SER A 408 -26.10 -2.96 17.67
CA SER A 408 -27.22 -3.88 17.90
C SER A 408 -27.64 -3.84 19.36
N ARG A 409 -28.75 -4.50 19.69
CA ARG A 409 -29.13 -4.72 21.10
C ARG A 409 -28.13 -5.69 21.74
N ALA A 410 -27.64 -5.36 22.93
CA ALA A 410 -26.87 -6.30 23.74
C ALA A 410 -27.81 -7.28 24.46
N GLU A 411 -27.22 -8.33 25.06
CA GLU A 411 -27.98 -9.27 25.88
C GLU A 411 -28.63 -8.55 27.07
N GLY A 412 -29.88 -8.89 27.38
CA GLY A 412 -30.64 -8.26 28.45
C GLY A 412 -31.13 -6.82 28.14
N ASN A 413 -31.05 -6.34 26.91
CA ASN A 413 -31.65 -5.05 26.54
C ASN A 413 -33.20 -5.14 26.56
N GLU A 414 -33.83 -4.45 27.51
CA GLU A 414 -35.29 -4.43 27.69
C GLU A 414 -36.03 -3.30 26.95
N TRP A 415 -35.33 -2.52 26.12
CA TRP A 415 -35.91 -1.39 25.39
C TRP A 415 -37.10 -1.83 24.52
N LYS A 416 -38.13 -1.00 24.46
CA LYS A 416 -39.28 -1.17 23.55
C LYS A 416 -39.50 0.12 22.78
N ASN A 417 -39.66 0.02 21.45
CA ASN A 417 -40.02 1.17 20.63
C ASN A 417 -41.46 1.63 20.88
N GLU A 418 -42.32 0.70 21.29
CA GLU A 418 -43.71 0.96 21.65
C GLU A 418 -44.00 0.40 23.05
N VAL A 419 -44.46 1.26 23.95
CA VAL A 419 -44.85 0.89 25.31
C VAL A 419 -46.35 1.06 25.49
N LYS A 420 -47.04 -0.03 25.89
CA LYS A 420 -48.45 0.01 26.26
C LYS A 420 -48.57 -0.14 27.77
N LEU A 421 -49.05 0.91 28.42
CA LEU A 421 -49.25 0.94 29.87
C LEU A 421 -50.74 0.72 30.17
N LYS A 422 -51.03 0.20 31.36
CA LYS A 422 -52.43 0.18 31.84
C LYS A 422 -52.89 1.57 32.28
N THR A 423 -51.99 2.33 32.90
CA THR A 423 -52.26 3.67 33.43
C THR A 423 -51.05 4.59 33.27
N GLN A 424 -51.20 5.86 33.69
CA GLN A 424 -50.09 6.81 33.85
C GLN A 424 -49.10 6.31 34.91
N THR A 425 -48.14 5.50 34.49
CA THR A 425 -47.06 4.97 35.32
C THR A 425 -45.72 5.46 34.80
N THR A 426 -44.68 4.63 34.82
CA THR A 426 -43.32 5.05 34.47
C THR A 426 -42.83 4.47 33.14
N LEU A 427 -41.98 5.22 32.45
CA LEU A 427 -41.34 4.85 31.19
C LEU A 427 -39.80 4.82 31.35
N PRO A 428 -39.10 3.88 30.69
CA PRO A 428 -37.65 3.91 30.62
C PRO A 428 -37.19 5.07 29.72
N MET A 429 -36.23 5.86 30.20
CA MET A 429 -35.67 6.99 29.45
C MET A 429 -34.40 6.65 28.67
N THR A 430 -33.75 5.53 29.01
CA THR A 430 -32.48 5.11 28.40
C THR A 430 -32.73 4.08 27.29
N PRO A 431 -31.91 4.05 26.23
CA PRO A 431 -32.02 3.07 25.13
C PRO A 431 -31.66 1.62 25.51
N GLY A 432 -31.44 1.33 26.80
CA GLY A 432 -30.90 0.07 27.29
C GLY A 432 -29.44 -0.18 26.86
N LYS A 433 -29.01 -1.43 26.96
CA LYS A 433 -27.64 -1.86 26.63
C LYS A 433 -27.44 -2.06 25.12
N LEU A 434 -26.48 -1.36 24.54
CA LEU A 434 -26.16 -1.44 23.11
C LEU A 434 -24.81 -2.15 22.90
N LEU A 435 -24.76 -3.00 21.88
CA LEU A 435 -23.53 -3.65 21.42
C LEU A 435 -23.01 -2.89 20.19
N TYR A 436 -21.89 -2.21 20.34
CA TYR A 436 -21.14 -1.62 19.25
C TYR A 436 -20.21 -2.68 18.63
N SER A 437 -20.09 -2.70 17.31
CA SER A 437 -19.16 -3.59 16.61
C SER A 437 -18.45 -2.88 15.46
N VAL A 438 -17.15 -3.09 15.32
CA VAL A 438 -16.33 -2.44 14.28
C VAL A 438 -15.29 -3.39 13.69
N GLU A 439 -15.00 -3.18 12.40
CA GLU A 439 -13.92 -3.81 11.66
C GLU A 439 -13.17 -2.74 10.88
N LEU A 440 -11.84 -2.76 10.89
CA LEU A 440 -10.98 -1.81 10.19
C LEU A 440 -10.06 -2.50 9.15
N PRO A 441 -9.78 -1.84 8.01
CA PRO A 441 -8.84 -2.31 6.98
C PRO A 441 -7.45 -2.72 7.47
N SER A 442 -6.90 -1.97 8.42
CA SER A 442 -5.57 -2.20 9.00
C SER A 442 -5.54 -3.28 10.07
N GLU A 443 -6.71 -3.76 10.49
CA GLU A 443 -6.88 -4.64 11.66
C GLU A 443 -6.54 -4.00 13.02
N ALA A 444 -6.32 -2.69 13.10
CA ALA A 444 -6.03 -2.00 14.36
C ALA A 444 -7.12 -2.19 15.44
N HIS A 445 -8.35 -2.52 15.05
CA HIS A 445 -9.41 -2.87 16.01
C HIS A 445 -9.11 -4.16 16.78
N LYS A 446 -8.24 -5.04 16.29
CA LYS A 446 -7.85 -6.27 16.98
C LYS A 446 -6.87 -6.02 18.14
N ASP A 447 -6.26 -4.84 18.23
CA ASP A 447 -5.29 -4.49 19.28
C ASP A 447 -5.93 -4.28 20.64
N GLY A 448 -5.45 -4.92 21.70
CA GLY A 448 -6.06 -4.92 23.03
C GLY A 448 -6.40 -3.54 23.63
N ASN A 449 -5.73 -2.48 23.20
CA ASN A 449 -5.93 -1.09 23.65
C ASN A 449 -6.83 -0.25 22.72
N PHE A 450 -7.42 -0.82 21.68
CA PHE A 450 -8.32 -0.10 20.77
C PHE A 450 -9.57 0.38 21.52
N TYR A 451 -9.87 1.68 21.41
CA TYR A 451 -11.09 2.26 21.95
C TYR A 451 -11.77 3.21 20.94
N PRO A 452 -13.05 3.00 20.60
CA PRO A 452 -13.69 3.69 19.47
C PRO A 452 -14.48 4.93 19.88
N LEU A 453 -14.55 5.29 21.17
CA LEU A 453 -15.30 6.45 21.68
C LEU A 453 -14.39 7.56 22.21
N LEU A 454 -14.93 8.78 22.30
CA LEU A 454 -14.25 9.89 22.96
C LEU A 454 -14.11 9.57 24.45
N LYS A 455 -13.16 10.22 25.13
CA LYS A 455 -12.97 10.07 26.58
C LYS A 455 -14.27 10.31 27.35
N LYS A 456 -15.04 11.32 26.94
CA LYS A 456 -16.35 11.66 27.52
C LYS A 456 -17.47 10.68 27.21
N GLN A 457 -17.21 9.64 26.41
CA GLN A 457 -18.20 8.69 25.89
C GLN A 457 -19.30 9.36 25.07
N SER A 458 -20.30 8.59 24.64
CA SER A 458 -21.51 9.12 24.01
C SER A 458 -22.43 9.78 25.04
N THR A 459 -23.18 10.79 24.61
CA THR A 459 -24.18 11.47 25.47
C THR A 459 -25.53 11.51 24.76
N GLY A 460 -26.57 11.99 25.43
CA GLY A 460 -27.87 12.12 24.79
C GLY A 460 -28.87 12.97 25.55
N THR A 461 -30.07 13.05 25.00
CA THR A 461 -31.19 13.78 25.58
C THR A 461 -32.49 13.02 25.32
N PHE A 462 -33.29 12.86 26.37
CA PHE A 462 -34.65 12.37 26.32
C PHE A 462 -35.63 13.53 26.50
N LYS A 463 -36.49 13.76 25.51
CA LYS A 463 -37.57 14.77 25.56
C LYS A 463 -38.89 14.04 25.71
N ALA A 464 -39.49 14.17 26.89
CA ALA A 464 -40.81 13.63 27.16
C ALA A 464 -41.88 14.34 26.32
N ALA A 465 -42.97 13.64 26.01
CA ALA A 465 -44.13 14.24 25.33
C ALA A 465 -44.76 15.36 26.17
N GLU A 466 -44.82 15.14 27.49
CA GLU A 466 -45.22 16.12 28.50
C GLU A 466 -44.31 15.91 29.71
N LEU A 467 -44.04 16.97 30.49
CA LEU A 467 -43.31 16.90 31.77
C LEU A 467 -44.25 17.27 32.92
N ASP A 468 -44.01 16.67 34.09
CA ASP A 468 -44.69 17.07 35.31
C ASP A 468 -44.42 18.54 35.65
N GLU A 469 -45.40 19.24 36.21
CA GLU A 469 -45.31 20.67 36.54
C GLU A 469 -44.08 20.98 37.40
N SER A 470 -43.72 20.10 38.35
CA SER A 470 -42.54 20.31 39.20
C SER A 470 -41.20 20.12 38.47
N LEU A 471 -41.21 19.58 37.25
CA LEU A 471 -40.02 19.27 36.46
C LEU A 471 -39.87 20.16 35.21
N GLN A 472 -40.93 20.86 34.79
CA GLN A 472 -40.96 21.64 33.55
C GLN A 472 -39.85 22.69 33.47
N ASP A 473 -39.63 23.45 34.54
CA ASP A 473 -38.60 24.50 34.58
C ASP A 473 -37.18 23.92 34.47
N GLU A 474 -36.91 22.78 35.13
CA GLU A 474 -35.57 22.17 35.20
C GLU A 474 -35.21 21.34 33.95
N PHE A 475 -36.22 20.80 33.26
CA PHE A 475 -36.06 19.84 32.16
C PHE A 475 -36.71 20.27 30.85
N ALA A 476 -37.02 21.55 30.67
CA ALA A 476 -37.57 22.10 29.42
C ALA A 476 -36.75 21.68 28.17
N GLU A 477 -35.42 21.61 28.30
CA GLU A 477 -34.52 21.19 27.22
C GLU A 477 -34.35 19.66 27.08
N GLY A 478 -34.96 18.89 27.98
CA GLY A 478 -34.90 17.43 28.05
C GLY A 478 -33.97 16.89 29.15
N VAL A 479 -34.24 15.65 29.52
CA VAL A 479 -33.47 14.86 30.49
C VAL A 479 -32.14 14.44 29.87
N GLN A 480 -31.04 14.66 30.57
CA GLN A 480 -29.72 14.32 30.03
C GLN A 480 -29.43 12.83 30.17
N LEU A 481 -28.77 12.28 29.16
CA LEU A 481 -28.28 10.90 29.12
C LEU A 481 -26.76 10.88 29.00
N GLN A 482 -26.11 9.97 29.71
CA GLN A 482 -24.66 9.77 29.64
C GLN A 482 -24.36 8.28 29.50
N GLN A 483 -23.54 7.92 28.51
CA GLN A 483 -23.04 6.56 28.40
C GLN A 483 -21.94 6.30 29.44
N LYS A 484 -22.02 5.17 30.13
CA LYS A 484 -20.90 4.68 30.94
C LYS A 484 -19.73 4.27 30.04
N VAL A 485 -18.55 4.09 30.63
CA VAL A 485 -17.42 3.46 29.92
C VAL A 485 -17.87 2.09 29.41
N MET A 486 -17.57 1.80 28.14
CA MET A 486 -17.99 0.54 27.54
C MET A 486 -17.18 -0.64 28.10
N ASP A 487 -17.85 -1.78 28.23
CA ASP A 487 -17.21 -3.05 28.51
C ASP A 487 -16.72 -3.69 27.20
N ASP A 488 -15.43 -4.01 27.14
CA ASP A 488 -14.79 -4.57 25.96
C ASP A 488 -15.00 -6.09 25.91
N LYS A 489 -15.78 -6.55 24.95
CA LYS A 489 -16.11 -7.97 24.78
C LYS A 489 -15.06 -8.70 23.92
N GLY A 490 -14.01 -8.00 23.49
CA GLY A 490 -12.96 -8.53 22.63
C GLY A 490 -13.43 -8.77 21.19
N THR A 491 -12.70 -9.63 20.48
CA THR A 491 -12.93 -9.91 19.06
C THR A 491 -13.88 -11.09 18.89
N SER A 492 -14.94 -10.90 18.10
CA SER A 492 -15.88 -11.93 17.66
C SER A 492 -15.87 -12.00 16.14
N GLY A 493 -15.29 -13.09 15.60
CA GLY A 493 -15.00 -13.20 14.17
C GLY A 493 -14.00 -12.12 13.72
N GLU A 494 -14.35 -11.34 12.70
CA GLU A 494 -13.50 -10.24 12.22
C GLU A 494 -13.76 -8.91 12.95
N GLN A 495 -14.75 -8.82 13.84
CA GLN A 495 -15.17 -7.56 14.45
C GLN A 495 -14.79 -7.51 15.93
N ARG A 496 -14.38 -6.34 16.42
CA ARG A 496 -14.31 -6.11 17.86
C ARG A 496 -15.63 -5.57 18.37
N GLN A 497 -16.02 -6.00 19.57
CA GLN A 497 -17.31 -5.68 20.16
C GLN A 497 -17.17 -4.99 21.51
N PHE A 498 -18.02 -3.99 21.73
CA PHE A 498 -18.07 -3.22 22.98
C PHE A 498 -19.53 -3.11 23.42
N GLU A 499 -19.80 -3.37 24.69
CA GLU A 499 -21.12 -3.19 25.30
C GLU A 499 -21.17 -1.86 26.05
N GLY A 500 -22.15 -1.03 25.73
CA GLY A 500 -22.36 0.26 26.37
C GLY A 500 -23.75 0.39 26.96
N GLU A 501 -23.85 1.05 28.10
CA GLU A 501 -25.10 1.36 28.79
C GLU A 501 -25.21 2.87 29.04
N PHE A 502 -26.40 3.42 28.86
CA PHE A 502 -26.70 4.81 29.20
C PHE A 502 -27.38 4.91 30.56
N VAL A 503 -27.03 5.95 31.29
CA VAL A 503 -27.76 6.41 32.49
C VAL A 503 -28.43 7.74 32.20
N SER A 504 -29.51 8.03 32.92
CA SER A 504 -30.19 9.33 32.89
C SER A 504 -29.93 10.14 34.16
N ASP A 505 -30.43 11.37 34.18
CA ASP A 505 -30.72 12.05 35.44
C ASP A 505 -31.73 11.24 36.27
N LEU A 506 -31.75 11.48 37.59
CA LEU A 506 -32.55 10.72 38.55
C LEU A 506 -33.78 11.52 38.98
N PHE A 507 -34.88 10.82 39.23
CA PHE A 507 -36.16 11.41 39.63
C PHE A 507 -36.59 10.85 40.99
N PHE A 508 -36.56 11.73 41.99
CA PHE A 508 -37.00 11.43 43.34
C PHE A 508 -38.49 11.74 43.43
N THR A 509 -39.28 10.74 43.81
CA THR A 509 -40.73 10.88 43.97
C THR A 509 -41.11 10.65 45.42
N THR A 510 -41.99 11.47 45.96
CA THR A 510 -42.48 11.31 47.34
C THR A 510 -43.62 10.29 47.41
N SER A 511 -43.69 9.54 48.50
CA SER A 511 -44.68 8.47 48.68
C SER A 511 -46.09 8.97 48.97
N GLY A 512 -46.22 10.06 49.74
CA GLY A 512 -47.51 10.56 50.22
C GLY A 512 -48.12 11.64 49.33
N THR A 513 -47.30 12.47 48.69
CA THR A 513 -47.76 13.60 47.86
C THR A 513 -47.53 13.40 46.37
N GLY A 514 -46.65 12.48 45.97
CA GLY A 514 -46.29 12.25 44.57
C GLY A 514 -45.47 13.39 43.96
N PHE A 515 -44.99 14.35 44.74
CA PHE A 515 -44.06 15.40 44.31
C PHE A 515 -42.82 14.78 43.69
N MET A 516 -42.36 15.34 42.56
CA MET A 516 -41.16 14.90 41.87
C MET A 516 -40.08 15.98 41.89
N SER A 517 -38.83 15.58 42.12
CA SER A 517 -37.64 16.43 41.95
C SER A 517 -36.57 15.69 41.15
N GLY A 518 -35.91 16.42 40.26
CA GLY A 518 -34.81 15.87 39.46
C GLY A 518 -33.44 16.09 40.09
N TYR A 519 -32.51 15.19 39.78
CA TYR A 519 -31.11 15.26 40.18
C TYR A 519 -30.20 14.96 38.99
N LYS A 520 -29.28 15.89 38.67
CA LYS A 520 -28.43 15.90 37.45
C LYS A 520 -27.30 14.86 37.47
N TYR A 521 -27.64 13.59 37.64
CA TYR A 521 -26.70 12.47 37.74
C TYR A 521 -25.90 12.22 36.46
N ALA A 522 -26.50 12.35 35.28
CA ALA A 522 -25.81 12.08 34.01
C ALA A 522 -24.57 12.99 33.84
N LYS A 523 -24.68 14.25 34.27
CA LYS A 523 -23.56 15.21 34.27
C LYS A 523 -22.45 14.79 35.24
N GLN A 524 -22.79 14.35 36.45
CA GLN A 524 -21.79 13.88 37.42
C GLN A 524 -21.05 12.64 36.92
N VAL A 525 -21.76 11.72 36.28
CA VAL A 525 -21.15 10.54 35.63
C VAL A 525 -20.18 10.97 34.53
N GLN A 526 -20.56 11.94 33.70
CA GLN A 526 -19.68 12.48 32.65
C GLN A 526 -18.40 13.08 33.24
N GLU A 527 -18.53 13.93 34.26
CA GLU A 527 -17.40 14.57 34.94
C GLU A 527 -16.48 13.53 35.59
N ALA A 528 -17.04 12.51 36.24
CA ALA A 528 -16.28 11.42 36.83
C ALA A 528 -15.47 10.66 35.78
N ILE A 529 -16.07 10.31 34.63
CA ILE A 529 -15.38 9.61 33.54
C ILE A 529 -14.25 10.47 32.95
N VAL A 530 -14.53 11.74 32.64
CA VAL A 530 -13.53 12.65 32.02
C VAL A 530 -12.33 12.88 32.95
N ASN A 531 -12.59 12.97 34.26
CA ASN A 531 -11.58 13.21 35.29
C ASN A 531 -10.93 11.92 35.83
N GLY A 532 -11.40 10.74 35.43
CA GLY A 532 -10.91 9.46 35.95
C GLY A 532 -11.21 9.25 37.43
N GLN A 533 -12.35 9.75 37.91
CA GLN A 533 -12.82 9.62 39.28
C GLN A 533 -13.85 8.49 39.41
N SER A 534 -14.04 7.99 40.63
CA SER A 534 -15.13 7.05 40.92
C SER A 534 -16.49 7.68 40.64
N LEU A 535 -17.43 6.87 40.17
CA LEU A 535 -18.81 7.31 40.03
C LEU A 535 -19.41 7.66 41.40
N PRO A 536 -20.36 8.61 41.49
CA PRO A 536 -21.05 8.92 42.74
C PRO A 536 -21.70 7.67 43.32
N SER A 537 -21.52 7.43 44.63
CA SER A 537 -22.12 6.28 45.30
C SER A 537 -23.63 6.46 45.47
N PHE A 538 -24.37 5.36 45.60
CA PHE A 538 -25.81 5.40 45.84
C PHE A 538 -26.17 6.25 47.08
N GLU A 539 -25.48 6.05 48.21
CA GLU A 539 -25.70 6.82 49.44
C GLU A 539 -25.47 8.32 49.23
N GLN A 540 -24.42 8.69 48.48
CA GLN A 540 -24.15 10.08 48.16
C GLN A 540 -25.29 10.69 47.33
N VAL A 541 -25.69 9.99 46.28
CA VAL A 541 -26.75 10.42 45.37
C VAL A 541 -28.09 10.54 46.08
N VAL A 542 -28.45 9.59 46.94
CA VAL A 542 -29.68 9.66 47.74
C VAL A 542 -29.63 10.84 48.70
N ARG A 543 -28.52 11.05 49.41
CA ARG A 543 -28.40 12.17 50.35
C ARG A 543 -28.53 13.52 49.65
N GLU A 544 -27.82 13.71 48.54
CA GLU A 544 -27.83 14.97 47.79
C GLU A 544 -29.16 15.18 47.06
N GLY A 545 -29.73 14.13 46.48
CA GLY A 545 -31.03 14.13 45.80
C GLY A 545 -32.19 14.42 46.74
N SER A 546 -32.25 13.75 47.90
CA SER A 546 -33.27 14.01 48.93
C SER A 546 -33.19 15.44 49.46
N ALA A 547 -31.98 15.94 49.78
CA ALA A 547 -31.81 17.31 50.26
C ALA A 547 -32.25 18.36 49.22
N LYS A 548 -31.95 18.11 47.93
CA LYS A 548 -32.47 18.95 46.84
C LYS A 548 -33.98 18.86 46.74
N GLY A 549 -34.55 17.66 46.75
CA GLY A 549 -35.99 17.45 46.65
C GLY A 549 -36.77 18.11 47.78
N GLU A 550 -36.24 18.11 49.01
CA GLU A 550 -36.82 18.81 50.16
C GLU A 550 -36.86 20.33 49.93
N ALA A 551 -35.78 20.90 49.39
CA ALA A 551 -35.70 22.31 49.07
C ALA A 551 -36.65 22.69 47.91
N ASP A 552 -36.71 21.86 46.87
CA ASP A 552 -37.62 22.05 45.74
C ASP A 552 -39.08 21.97 46.17
N PHE A 553 -39.43 21.02 47.03
CA PHE A 553 -40.77 20.89 47.59
C PHE A 553 -41.17 22.16 48.34
N ALA A 554 -40.30 22.64 49.23
CA ALA A 554 -40.57 23.85 50.00
C ALA A 554 -40.71 25.06 49.08
N SER A 555 -39.90 25.17 48.03
CA SER A 555 -40.02 26.23 47.02
C SER A 555 -41.37 26.16 46.27
N PHE A 556 -41.71 24.98 45.74
CA PHE A 556 -42.94 24.74 44.97
C PHE A 556 -44.21 25.00 45.81
N THR A 557 -44.15 24.68 47.10
CA THR A 557 -45.27 24.84 48.03
C THR A 557 -45.24 26.15 48.82
N ASN A 558 -44.50 27.16 48.36
CA ASN A 558 -44.45 28.48 49.01
C ASN A 558 -44.05 28.43 50.50
N GLY A 559 -43.11 27.56 50.84
CA GLY A 559 -42.48 27.46 52.17
C GLY A 559 -43.06 26.40 53.11
N VAL A 560 -43.90 25.47 52.63
CA VAL A 560 -44.39 24.38 53.49
C VAL A 560 -43.24 23.41 53.80
N PRO A 561 -42.96 23.10 55.08
CA PRO A 561 -41.91 22.15 55.42
C PRO A 561 -42.15 20.77 54.81
N PHE A 562 -41.08 20.14 54.35
CA PHE A 562 -41.16 18.78 53.86
C PHE A 562 -41.47 17.79 54.99
N LYS A 563 -42.50 16.96 54.81
CA LYS A 563 -42.86 15.85 55.70
C LYS A 563 -43.45 14.70 54.89
N ASP A 564 -42.59 14.02 54.18
CA ASP A 564 -42.91 12.87 53.34
C ASP A 564 -41.68 11.94 53.31
N ASP A 565 -41.82 10.79 52.65
CA ASP A 565 -40.75 9.83 52.42
C ASP A 565 -40.47 9.72 50.93
N TRP A 566 -39.20 9.62 50.54
CA TRP A 566 -38.79 9.36 49.16
C TRP A 566 -38.91 7.87 48.84
N VAL A 567 -39.53 7.54 47.71
CA VAL A 567 -39.59 6.14 47.25
C VAL A 567 -38.28 5.74 46.57
N PHE A 568 -37.92 4.46 46.63
CA PHE A 568 -36.77 3.88 45.93
C PHE A 568 -35.42 4.48 46.34
N THR A 569 -35.23 4.74 47.63
CA THR A 569 -33.99 5.28 48.20
C THR A 569 -33.34 4.36 49.25
N GLU A 570 -33.75 3.09 49.33
CA GLU A 570 -33.32 2.18 50.40
C GLU A 570 -32.08 1.37 50.01
N SER A 571 -31.92 1.03 48.72
CA SER A 571 -30.87 0.12 48.26
C SER A 571 -30.29 0.51 46.90
N GLU A 572 -29.04 0.10 46.61
CA GLU A 572 -28.40 0.39 45.32
C GLU A 572 -29.16 -0.19 44.11
N GLU A 573 -29.91 -1.29 44.30
CA GLU A 573 -30.80 -1.88 43.30
C GLU A 573 -31.93 -0.92 42.87
N ASP A 574 -32.25 0.07 43.71
CA ASP A 574 -33.27 1.07 43.41
C ASP A 574 -32.79 2.16 42.45
N LEU A 575 -31.48 2.29 42.20
CA LEU A 575 -30.94 3.34 41.33
C LEU A 575 -31.52 3.31 39.91
N GLU A 576 -31.85 2.12 39.40
CA GLU A 576 -32.51 1.99 38.09
C GLU A 576 -33.97 2.48 38.14
N LYS A 577 -34.66 2.31 39.26
CA LYS A 577 -36.05 2.77 39.44
C LYS A 577 -36.13 4.31 39.47
N LEU A 578 -35.08 4.96 39.99
CA LEU A 578 -34.93 6.42 39.95
C LEU A 578 -34.62 6.96 38.54
N GLN A 579 -34.26 6.10 37.57
CA GLN A 579 -34.01 6.46 36.17
C GLN A 579 -35.22 6.24 35.27
N ARG A 580 -36.43 6.33 35.83
CA ARG A 580 -37.69 6.18 35.11
C ARG A 580 -38.49 7.47 35.17
N TYR A 581 -39.05 7.88 34.04
CA TYR A 581 -39.91 9.05 33.95
C TYR A 581 -41.34 8.66 34.30
N ALA A 582 -41.96 9.30 35.29
CA ALA A 582 -43.38 9.12 35.58
C ALA A 582 -44.22 10.03 34.69
N LEU A 583 -45.25 9.47 34.05
CA LEU A 583 -46.21 10.27 33.28
C LEU A 583 -46.96 11.22 34.21
N PRO A 584 -47.22 12.47 33.80
CA PRO A 584 -47.88 13.46 34.64
C PRO A 584 -49.31 13.00 34.93
N ILE A 585 -49.72 13.09 36.20
CA ILE A 585 -51.08 12.72 36.65
C ILE A 585 -51.81 14.01 36.98
N SER A 586 -52.28 14.72 35.96
CA SER A 586 -52.95 16.01 36.14
C SER A 586 -54.24 16.07 35.30
N PRO A 587 -55.34 16.66 35.81
CA PRO A 587 -56.53 16.94 35.02
C PRO A 587 -56.28 17.90 33.86
N TYR A 588 -55.14 18.61 33.84
CA TYR A 588 -54.74 19.49 32.74
C TYR A 588 -53.69 18.86 31.82
N SER A 589 -53.35 17.59 32.02
CA SER A 589 -52.41 16.90 31.12
C SER A 589 -53.00 16.80 29.72
N GLU A 590 -52.16 17.03 28.71
CA GLU A 590 -52.50 16.80 27.31
C GLU A 590 -52.56 15.30 26.99
N LEU A 591 -51.98 14.47 27.86
CA LEU A 591 -52.02 13.03 27.74
C LEU A 591 -53.39 12.46 28.13
N GLN A 592 -54.13 12.01 27.12
CA GLN A 592 -55.39 11.30 27.20
C GLN A 592 -55.23 9.77 27.02
N PRO A 593 -56.05 8.93 27.70
CA PRO A 593 -56.04 7.48 27.54
C PRO A 593 -56.38 7.06 26.10
N LYS A 594 -55.87 5.89 25.68
CA LYS A 594 -56.07 5.25 24.37
C LYS A 594 -55.53 6.05 23.18
N GLU A 595 -54.82 7.14 23.43
CA GLU A 595 -54.05 7.88 22.44
C GLU A 595 -52.57 7.47 22.45
N THR A 596 -51.86 7.74 21.35
CA THR A 596 -50.44 7.39 21.19
C THR A 596 -49.59 8.64 21.14
N TYR A 597 -48.60 8.71 22.03
CA TYR A 597 -47.66 9.81 22.19
C TYR A 597 -46.24 9.35 21.87
N LYS A 598 -45.33 10.32 21.75
CA LYS A 598 -43.94 10.07 21.37
C LYS A 598 -42.98 10.86 22.24
N ASN A 599 -42.10 10.12 22.91
CA ASN A 599 -40.90 10.70 23.51
C ASN A 599 -39.79 10.71 22.47
N LYS A 600 -38.99 11.77 22.41
CA LYS A 600 -37.88 11.89 21.45
C LYS A 600 -36.56 11.61 22.15
N LEU A 601 -35.74 10.78 21.53
CA LEU A 601 -34.40 10.49 21.99
C LEU A 601 -33.38 10.97 20.97
N GLU A 602 -32.36 11.65 21.47
CA GLU A 602 -31.17 12.02 20.72
C GLU A 602 -29.94 11.42 21.41
N LEU A 603 -29.13 10.64 20.70
CA LEU A 603 -27.83 10.17 21.16
C LEU A 603 -26.75 10.77 20.25
N VAL A 604 -25.65 11.24 20.81
CA VAL A 604 -24.56 11.92 20.10
C VAL A 604 -23.21 11.32 20.44
N ASP A 605 -22.23 11.60 19.58
CA ASP A 605 -20.87 11.06 19.67
C ASP A 605 -20.86 9.52 19.68
N MET A 606 -21.72 8.92 18.84
CA MET A 606 -21.88 7.48 18.72
C MET A 606 -20.81 6.89 17.79
N GLY A 607 -19.87 6.16 18.37
CA GLY A 607 -18.96 5.26 17.64
C GLY A 607 -17.72 5.98 17.12
N LEU A 608 -17.04 5.33 16.18
CA LEU A 608 -15.85 5.89 15.56
C LEU A 608 -16.20 7.03 14.60
N SER A 609 -17.41 7.04 14.03
CA SER A 609 -17.92 8.15 13.22
C SER A 609 -18.54 9.29 14.05
N ASP A 610 -18.61 9.21 15.38
CA ASP A 610 -19.21 10.28 16.20
C ASP A 610 -20.64 10.65 15.73
N LEU A 611 -21.46 9.63 15.41
CA LEU A 611 -22.80 9.78 14.82
C LEU A 611 -23.79 10.42 15.78
N ARG A 612 -24.86 11.00 15.22
CA ARG A 612 -26.05 11.45 15.95
C ARG A 612 -27.25 10.59 15.59
N PHE A 613 -27.83 9.90 16.57
CA PHE A 613 -29.04 9.10 16.41
C PHE A 613 -30.24 9.88 16.94
N MET A 614 -31.30 9.98 16.14
CA MET A 614 -32.57 10.59 16.54
C MET A 614 -33.71 9.63 16.23
N PHE A 615 -34.47 9.25 17.27
CA PHE A 615 -35.58 8.31 17.16
C PHE A 615 -36.65 8.58 18.21
N ASP A 616 -37.85 8.04 18.00
CA ASP A 616 -38.95 8.14 18.93
C ASP A 616 -39.12 6.85 19.75
N GLN A 617 -39.63 6.99 20.96
CA GLN A 617 -40.30 5.94 21.72
C GLN A 617 -41.79 6.29 21.76
N SER A 618 -42.62 5.46 21.14
CA SER A 618 -44.07 5.63 21.19
C SER A 618 -44.63 5.01 22.47
N PHE A 619 -45.63 5.64 23.07
CA PHE A 619 -46.33 5.06 24.22
C PHE A 619 -47.82 5.38 24.20
N SER A 620 -48.60 4.54 24.87
CA SER A 620 -50.03 4.75 25.13
C SER A 620 -50.39 4.17 26.49
N PHE A 621 -51.51 4.61 27.07
CA PHE A 621 -52.06 4.04 28.30
C PHE A 621 -53.58 3.86 28.22
N GLU A 622 -54.12 2.85 28.90
CA GLU A 622 -55.54 2.48 28.77
C GLU A 622 -56.48 3.35 29.59
N HIS A 623 -56.07 3.72 30.81
CA HIS A 623 -56.88 4.39 31.82
C HIS A 623 -56.10 5.53 32.51
N PHE A 624 -56.78 6.56 33.01
CA PHE A 624 -56.13 7.47 33.96
C PHE A 624 -55.75 6.71 35.23
N LEU A 625 -54.64 7.06 35.88
CA LEU A 625 -54.26 6.38 37.13
C LEU A 625 -55.28 6.68 38.24
N PHE A 626 -55.65 7.94 38.37
CA PHE A 626 -56.51 8.46 39.42
C PHE A 626 -57.51 9.46 38.83
N GLY A 627 -58.76 9.43 39.29
CA GLY A 627 -59.79 10.35 38.82
C GLY A 627 -61.20 9.92 39.23
N SER A 628 -62.20 10.49 38.58
CA SER A 628 -63.58 10.07 38.80
C SER A 628 -63.90 8.80 38.01
N GLY A 629 -64.93 8.06 38.43
CA GLY A 629 -65.40 6.91 37.66
C GLY A 629 -65.95 7.27 36.27
N TYR A 630 -66.25 8.55 36.02
CA TYR A 630 -66.67 9.04 34.71
C TYR A 630 -65.50 9.12 33.72
N ASP A 631 -64.27 9.29 34.23
CA ASP A 631 -63.06 9.48 33.43
C ASP A 631 -62.35 8.14 33.10
N ASP A 632 -63.00 6.99 33.34
CA ASP A 632 -62.40 5.66 33.15
C ASP A 632 -61.09 5.49 33.94
N ALA A 633 -61.05 6.05 35.16
CA ALA A 633 -59.89 6.00 36.05
C ALA A 633 -59.72 4.61 36.70
N TRP A 634 -58.47 4.17 36.82
CA TRP A 634 -58.11 2.90 37.44
C TRP A 634 -58.33 2.91 38.95
N ILE A 635 -57.96 4.01 39.61
CA ILE A 635 -58.28 4.29 41.01
C ILE A 635 -59.32 5.39 41.03
N ILE A 636 -60.54 5.04 41.43
CA ILE A 636 -61.66 5.97 41.50
C ILE A 636 -61.68 6.62 42.88
N GLU A 637 -61.57 7.95 42.91
CA GLU A 637 -61.85 8.70 44.13
C GLU A 637 -63.34 8.57 44.46
N GLN A 638 -63.65 8.03 45.64
CA GLN A 638 -65.01 7.99 46.16
C GLN A 638 -65.18 9.11 47.19
N PRO A 639 -65.95 10.17 46.88
CA PRO A 639 -66.12 11.34 47.77
C PRO A 639 -66.70 10.98 49.15
N GLU A 640 -67.34 9.81 49.27
CA GLU A 640 -68.01 9.34 50.47
C GLU A 640 -67.33 8.13 51.15
N SER A 641 -66.13 7.75 50.71
CA SER A 641 -65.36 6.69 51.37
C SER A 641 -64.90 7.15 52.75
N ARG A 642 -65.78 6.94 53.74
CA ARG A 642 -65.45 7.10 55.15
C ARG A 642 -64.59 5.92 55.55
N PHE A 643 -63.29 6.16 55.70
CA PHE A 643 -62.43 5.20 56.39
C PHE A 643 -62.87 5.15 57.86
N PRO A 644 -63.17 3.96 58.41
CA PRO A 644 -63.47 3.83 59.82
C PRO A 644 -62.25 4.30 60.62
N VAL A 645 -62.43 5.34 61.43
CA VAL A 645 -61.42 5.79 62.38
C VAL A 645 -61.48 4.86 63.58
N GLU A 646 -60.70 3.79 63.55
CA GLU A 646 -60.65 2.78 64.62
C GLU A 646 -59.96 3.31 65.89
N GLN A 647 -59.07 4.30 65.72
CA GLN A 647 -58.33 4.94 66.81
C GLN A 647 -58.66 6.43 66.82
N TYR A 648 -59.40 6.86 67.82
CA TYR A 648 -59.67 8.27 68.07
C TYR A 648 -59.36 8.61 69.51
N GLU A 649 -58.88 9.83 69.72
CA GLU A 649 -58.69 10.42 71.03
C GLU A 649 -59.75 11.51 71.21
N THR A 650 -60.48 11.47 72.33
CA THR A 650 -61.38 12.57 72.71
C THR A 650 -60.62 13.53 73.62
N VAL A 651 -60.72 14.82 73.35
CA VAL A 651 -59.84 15.83 73.92
C VAL A 651 -60.68 17.06 74.22
N GLU A 652 -60.58 17.57 75.45
CA GLU A 652 -61.18 18.84 75.81
C GLU A 652 -60.25 19.99 75.40
N LEU A 653 -60.79 20.97 74.70
CA LEU A 653 -60.05 22.14 74.21
C LEU A 653 -60.60 23.41 74.84
N THR A 654 -59.71 24.32 75.23
CA THR A 654 -60.13 25.65 75.68
C THR A 654 -60.63 26.49 74.49
N TYR A 655 -61.36 27.56 74.78
CA TYR A 655 -61.82 28.50 73.76
C TYR A 655 -60.65 29.08 72.95
N GLU A 656 -59.53 29.41 73.62
CA GLU A 656 -58.31 29.91 72.98
C GLU A 656 -57.69 28.89 72.03
N GLN A 657 -57.63 27.61 72.43
CA GLN A 657 -57.14 26.53 71.58
C GLN A 657 -58.03 26.33 70.34
N VAL A 658 -59.36 26.44 70.50
CA VAL A 658 -60.29 26.39 69.36
C VAL A 658 -60.06 27.56 68.40
N GLN A 659 -59.80 28.78 68.89
CA GLN A 659 -59.49 29.92 68.03
C GLN A 659 -58.14 29.74 67.32
N ALA A 660 -57.12 29.25 68.03
CA ALA A 660 -55.82 28.96 67.44
C ALA A 660 -55.90 27.87 66.36
N LEU A 661 -56.72 26.81 66.56
CA LEU A 661 -56.97 25.78 65.54
C LEU A 661 -57.68 26.34 64.30
N LYS A 662 -58.67 27.22 64.49
CA LYS A 662 -59.37 27.88 63.36
C LYS A 662 -58.41 28.75 62.55
N GLU A 663 -57.53 29.48 63.21
CA GLU A 663 -56.52 30.31 62.53
C GLU A 663 -55.47 29.44 61.84
N ALA A 664 -55.05 28.35 62.47
CA ALA A 664 -54.16 27.37 61.86
C ALA A 664 -54.77 26.71 60.62
N ASP A 665 -56.06 26.36 60.64
CA ASP A 665 -56.76 25.77 59.48
C ASP A 665 -56.92 26.78 58.33
N ARG A 666 -57.19 28.05 58.64
CA ARG A 666 -57.26 29.15 57.64
C ARG A 666 -55.91 29.43 56.97
N THR A 667 -54.82 29.26 57.71
CA THR A 667 -53.45 29.46 57.20
C THR A 667 -52.90 28.22 56.49
N ARG A 668 -53.68 27.15 56.35
CA ARG A 668 -53.25 25.97 55.59
C ARG A 668 -52.97 26.33 54.14
N PRO A 669 -51.93 25.71 53.56
CA PRO A 669 -51.57 25.96 52.18
C PRO A 669 -52.75 25.62 51.26
N GLN A 670 -53.03 26.54 50.35
CA GLN A 670 -54.00 26.35 49.26
C GLN A 670 -53.30 25.91 47.97
N ASN A 671 -52.00 25.63 48.03
CA ASN A 671 -51.26 25.16 46.86
C ASN A 671 -51.87 23.83 46.39
N LYS A 672 -51.74 23.60 45.10
CA LYS A 672 -52.11 22.35 44.48
C LYS A 672 -50.84 21.64 44.06
N MET A 673 -50.87 20.32 44.14
CA MET A 673 -49.86 19.45 43.58
C MET A 673 -50.57 18.57 42.57
N HIS A 674 -50.03 18.46 41.36
CA HIS A 674 -50.71 17.75 40.28
C HIS A 674 -52.11 18.29 39.98
N ASN A 675 -52.33 19.59 40.27
CA ASN A 675 -53.63 20.25 40.25
C ASN A 675 -54.71 19.69 41.21
N PHE A 676 -54.33 18.80 42.12
CA PHE A 676 -55.12 18.34 43.26
C PHE A 676 -54.74 19.12 44.53
N ARG A 677 -55.67 19.27 45.48
CA ARG A 677 -55.35 19.86 46.78
C ARG A 677 -54.45 18.89 47.53
N PHE A 678 -53.20 19.27 47.79
CA PHE A 678 -52.29 18.38 48.50
C PHE A 678 -52.61 18.37 50.00
N VAL A 679 -52.36 17.23 50.64
CA VAL A 679 -52.55 17.05 52.08
C VAL A 679 -51.32 17.61 52.80
N ASP A 680 -51.49 18.70 53.55
CA ASP A 680 -50.46 19.21 54.45
C ASP A 680 -50.23 18.22 55.61
N ARG A 681 -49.17 17.42 55.49
CA ARG A 681 -48.78 16.38 56.45
C ARG A 681 -48.16 16.95 57.73
N THR A 682 -47.83 18.23 57.77
CA THR A 682 -47.33 18.92 58.97
C THR A 682 -48.47 19.38 59.88
N PHE A 683 -49.68 19.56 59.33
CA PHE A 683 -50.84 20.07 60.06
C PHE A 683 -51.21 19.26 61.31
N PRO A 684 -51.15 17.91 61.32
CA PRO A 684 -51.39 17.14 62.54
C PRO A 684 -50.46 17.50 63.72
N ASP A 685 -49.21 17.87 63.46
CA ASP A 685 -48.28 18.28 64.53
C ASP A 685 -48.65 19.67 65.05
N LYS A 686 -49.04 20.58 64.17
CA LYS A 686 -49.57 21.90 64.55
C LYS A 686 -50.84 21.78 65.42
N VAL A 687 -51.69 20.79 65.12
CA VAL A 687 -52.85 20.45 65.95
C VAL A 687 -52.41 19.95 67.32
N LYS A 688 -51.41 19.05 67.41
CA LYS A 688 -50.87 18.56 68.70
C LYS A 688 -50.25 19.69 69.54
N GLU A 689 -49.49 20.58 68.90
CA GLU A 689 -48.85 21.73 69.55
C GLU A 689 -49.90 22.68 70.16
N ILE A 690 -50.92 23.06 69.39
CA ILE A 690 -52.00 23.94 69.87
C ILE A 690 -52.78 23.28 71.02
N ARG A 691 -52.94 21.95 70.96
CA ARG A 691 -53.60 21.16 72.01
C ARG A 691 -52.75 21.01 73.28
N GLY A 692 -51.45 21.29 73.23
CA GLY A 692 -50.53 21.10 74.35
C GLY A 692 -50.16 19.63 74.62
N ALA A 693 -50.29 18.75 73.63
CA ALA A 693 -49.90 17.35 73.73
C ALA A 693 -48.43 17.18 73.28
N GLN A 694 -47.58 16.56 74.11
CA GLN A 694 -46.23 16.11 73.70
C GLN A 694 -46.31 14.85 72.85
#